data_AF-A0A2A5S777-F1
#
_entry.id   AF-A0A2A5S777-F1
#
_cell.length_a   1.000
_cell.length_b   1.000
_cell.length_c   1.000
_cell.angle_alpha   90.00
_cell.angle_beta   90.00
_cell.angle_gamma   90.00
#
_symmetry.space_group_name_H-M   'P 1'
#
loop_
_entity.id
_entity.type
_entity.pdbx_description
1 polymer ?
#
loop_
_entity_poly.entity_id
_entity_poly.type
_entity_poly.pdbx_seq_one_letter_code
_entity_poly.pdbx_strand_id
1 'polypeptide(L)'
;MLNVSDDFNNAMKAENRRFETRIKVGDKVFTKNDINSWIYSGGSISGETFQIGSTFSNSIKIEFCSILENIKELTEVTVELGIATYDADYHYDNIPPEKVGSARVGYAKLIHYKPTVYEYVSIGTFYVTKCDPDRNENKTTLEASDRFVFLENEYVSELTYPASIRAVALEIANKSGSVINETNFSMISTSKINKPEGYTFRQAIGLIAQFEAGYARFSRTNQLEIMQLIDPKFAVSPAEYFQKGLTKNELMYKIGGISCTVPVQSESGNEQVTYLAGSNTGPQIVLENKVMTQSLLDDIYQKVKNINFYPFTLNWRGNPALETGDWLTLTDRDGTPFKTPNLSYTLTFKGGLTVTSSANTNSSAQTVSAYSPPLNQIIKEINSRVDAAGKNSIYDGIEEPPYPKEGDIWFKKNGPDDEIWIYTKLADGTYDWVMTTSTRLSDEIQEKIDNSVPSDEIVKTINLSQEMDGKEWLKIMGAKIWLTDQTRIDDAIIQDAMIGNLSASKLTAGTINASDVNIINLNASNISTGTLTAVDIKGVNITGSEFKTESTDGKIRISGGAINFLDSSDKLFGSFQPTETGDGLPVLQMGSNSGILLTAGNNSAYRSSLILGDATGTGKSTTTLYSASSPISIMYNDETTIGLDSNGVTIKGKLAGINGLRINDRVFISGALQVNGDLDVYGSKNAAHVTRDGLRLTPAYETAESYLGDIGTAQTGEDCTLIIPIEEHFSDVINTDYEYQVFLQGYSEGFVYITSRDKTSFTVQSSVPNLPFTWEIKGKRRGYESDRLILTDTKYEEIKEIEEQDLKEEEA
;
A
#
# COMPACT_ATOMS: atom_id res chain seq x y z
N MET A 1 -1.83 28.18 31.51
CA MET A 1 -2.45 29.45 31.94
C MET A 1 -2.85 30.28 30.73
N LEU A 2 -4.03 30.90 30.77
CA LEU A 2 -4.52 31.82 29.73
C LEU A 2 -3.66 33.09 29.68
N ASN A 3 -3.48 33.63 28.48
CA ASN A 3 -2.83 34.92 28.29
C ASN A 3 -3.81 36.04 28.70
N VAL A 4 -3.42 36.85 29.67
CA VAL A 4 -4.22 37.92 30.29
C VAL A 4 -3.37 39.17 30.48
N SER A 5 -3.98 40.34 30.62
CA SER A 5 -3.23 41.57 30.81
C SER A 5 -2.53 41.65 32.17
N ASP A 6 -1.53 42.53 32.28
CA ASP A 6 -0.91 42.87 33.56
C ASP A 6 -1.93 43.49 34.53
N ASP A 7 -2.87 44.28 34.01
CA ASP A 7 -3.96 44.87 34.80
C ASP A 7 -4.88 43.79 35.38
N PHE A 8 -5.17 42.74 34.63
CA PHE A 8 -5.92 41.58 35.11
C PHE A 8 -5.16 40.89 36.25
N ASN A 9 -3.88 40.61 36.06
CA ASN A 9 -3.03 39.98 37.08
C ASN A 9 -2.96 40.83 38.36
N ASN A 10 -2.82 42.15 38.21
CA ASN A 10 -2.80 43.09 39.34
C ASN A 10 -4.15 43.14 40.06
N ALA A 11 -5.26 43.20 39.31
CA ALA A 11 -6.61 43.18 39.88
C ALA A 11 -6.89 41.86 40.63
N MET A 12 -6.44 40.72 40.09
CA MET A 12 -6.53 39.42 40.76
C MET A 12 -5.69 39.35 42.04
N LYS A 13 -4.59 40.11 42.11
CA LYS A 13 -3.72 40.19 43.29
C LYS A 13 -4.24 41.14 44.37
N ALA A 14 -5.06 42.13 44.01
CA ALA A 14 -5.59 43.14 44.93
C ALA A 14 -6.40 42.53 46.09
N GLU A 15 -6.42 43.24 47.22
CA GLU A 15 -7.24 42.86 48.39
C GLU A 15 -8.74 42.91 48.07
N ASN A 16 -9.17 43.97 47.40
CA ASN A 16 -10.55 44.17 46.96
C ASN A 16 -10.72 43.73 45.50
N ARG A 17 -11.44 42.62 45.30
CA ARG A 17 -11.69 42.05 43.97
C ARG A 17 -13.18 42.13 43.65
N ARG A 18 -13.51 42.79 42.54
CA ARG A 18 -14.88 42.95 42.08
C ARG A 18 -15.09 42.13 40.82
N PHE A 19 -15.92 41.10 40.92
CA PHE A 19 -16.21 40.19 39.83
C PHE A 19 -17.53 40.50 39.12
N GLU A 20 -17.59 40.10 37.85
CA GLU A 20 -18.79 40.04 37.02
C GLU A 20 -18.82 38.70 36.29
N THR A 21 -19.99 38.22 35.88
CA THR A 21 -20.07 37.00 35.05
C THR A 21 -21.04 37.22 33.90
N ARG A 22 -20.73 36.61 32.76
CA ARG A 22 -21.63 36.55 31.61
C ARG A 22 -21.86 35.10 31.27
N ILE A 23 -23.11 34.68 31.29
CA ILE A 23 -23.52 33.33 30.97
C ILE A 23 -24.47 33.42 29.79
N LYS A 24 -24.11 32.83 28.67
CA LYS A 24 -25.00 32.71 27.51
C LYS A 24 -25.57 31.30 27.48
N VAL A 25 -26.89 31.15 27.47
CA VAL A 25 -27.59 29.87 27.29
C VAL A 25 -28.46 29.99 26.04
N GLY A 26 -28.06 29.31 24.95
CA GLY A 26 -28.66 29.55 23.63
C GLY A 26 -28.50 31.01 23.22
N ASP A 27 -29.60 31.72 22.95
CA ASP A 27 -29.58 33.13 22.54
C ASP A 27 -29.72 34.13 23.71
N LYS A 28 -29.91 33.66 24.94
CA LYS A 28 -30.12 34.52 26.12
C LYS A 28 -28.81 34.72 26.89
N VAL A 29 -28.58 35.94 27.35
CA VAL A 29 -27.43 36.30 28.19
C VAL A 29 -27.91 36.64 29.60
N PHE A 30 -27.23 36.08 30.59
CA PHE A 30 -27.46 36.22 32.01
C PHE A 30 -26.20 36.80 32.68
N THR A 31 -26.39 37.50 33.78
CA THR A 31 -25.34 38.18 34.55
C THR A 31 -25.31 37.67 35.98
N LYS A 32 -24.43 38.21 36.82
CA LYS A 32 -24.40 37.83 38.26
C LYS A 32 -25.73 38.07 39.00
N ASN A 33 -26.59 38.97 38.50
CA ASN A 33 -27.88 39.26 39.13
C ASN A 33 -28.94 38.18 38.86
N ASP A 34 -28.70 37.33 37.86
CA ASP A 34 -29.65 36.33 37.39
C ASP A 34 -29.36 34.92 37.96
N ILE A 35 -28.28 34.79 38.72
CA ILE A 35 -27.80 33.53 39.29
C ILE A 35 -27.54 33.62 40.79
N ASN A 36 -27.70 32.49 41.47
CA ASN A 36 -27.23 32.29 42.84
C ASN A 36 -25.76 31.91 42.85
N SER A 37 -25.34 31.00 41.96
CA SER A 37 -23.95 30.56 41.85
C SER A 37 -23.67 29.80 40.56
N TRP A 38 -22.40 29.65 40.22
CA TRP A 38 -21.95 28.59 39.32
C TRP A 38 -20.69 27.91 39.86
N ILE A 39 -20.53 26.63 39.52
CA ILE A 39 -19.40 25.79 39.88
C ILE A 39 -18.85 25.17 38.60
N TYR A 40 -17.61 25.51 38.26
CA TYR A 40 -16.85 24.85 37.21
C TYR A 40 -15.98 23.75 37.84
N SER A 41 -15.94 22.59 37.22
CA SER A 41 -15.06 21.49 37.59
C SER A 41 -14.24 21.04 36.38
N GLY A 42 -12.93 21.20 36.46
CA GLY A 42 -12.00 20.75 35.43
C GLY A 42 -10.95 19.76 35.96
N GLY A 43 -10.49 18.88 35.08
CA GLY A 43 -9.56 17.79 35.40
C GLY A 43 -8.55 17.57 34.27
N SER A 44 -7.30 17.26 34.62
CA SER A 44 -6.30 16.78 33.66
C SER A 44 -6.05 15.27 33.79
N ILE A 45 -6.46 14.68 34.91
CA ILE A 45 -6.43 13.24 35.16
C ILE A 45 -7.77 12.78 35.74
N SER A 46 -8.06 11.50 35.54
CA SER A 46 -9.21 10.80 36.08
C SER A 46 -8.74 9.77 37.11
N GLY A 47 -9.33 9.74 38.31
CA GLY A 47 -9.04 8.70 39.32
C GLY A 47 -8.07 9.08 40.43
N GLU A 48 -7.69 8.08 41.24
CA GLU A 48 -6.93 8.26 42.49
C GLU A 48 -5.39 8.17 42.33
N THR A 49 -4.92 7.89 41.12
CA THR A 49 -3.50 7.82 40.75
C THR A 49 -3.23 8.72 39.56
N PHE A 50 -1.99 9.17 39.39
CA PHE A 50 -1.62 9.94 38.21
C PHE A 50 -1.80 9.08 36.96
N GLN A 51 -2.56 9.57 35.99
CA GLN A 51 -2.85 8.89 34.73
C GLN A 51 -2.47 9.78 33.55
N ILE A 52 -2.18 9.14 32.42
CA ILE A 52 -2.02 9.80 31.12
C ILE A 52 -3.09 9.24 30.16
N GLY A 53 -3.41 9.98 29.11
CA GLY A 53 -4.50 9.68 28.20
C GLY A 53 -5.89 9.99 28.74
N SER A 54 -5.99 10.78 29.82
CA SER A 54 -7.28 11.16 30.38
C SER A 54 -8.07 12.01 29.38
N THR A 55 -9.39 11.85 29.41
CA THR A 55 -10.37 12.63 28.63
C THR A 55 -11.43 13.17 29.59
N PHE A 56 -10.97 13.75 30.71
CA PHE A 56 -11.86 14.32 31.71
C PHE A 56 -12.77 15.36 31.05
N SER A 57 -14.09 15.19 31.19
CA SER A 57 -15.06 16.14 30.65
C SER A 57 -15.27 17.24 31.67
N ASN A 58 -14.80 18.43 31.34
CA ASN A 58 -15.02 19.61 32.17
C ASN A 58 -16.51 19.90 32.23
N SER A 59 -17.00 20.30 33.41
CA SER A 59 -18.42 20.54 33.62
C SER A 59 -18.66 21.86 34.33
N ILE A 60 -19.86 22.38 34.14
CA ILE A 60 -20.35 23.55 34.84
C ILE A 60 -21.76 23.30 35.37
N LYS A 61 -21.97 23.68 36.62
CA LYS A 61 -23.27 23.67 37.30
C LYS A 61 -23.66 25.09 37.64
N ILE A 62 -24.82 25.53 37.17
CA ILE A 62 -25.32 26.90 37.33
C ILE A 62 -26.66 26.86 38.04
N GLU A 63 -26.83 27.67 39.07
CA GLU A 63 -28.10 27.85 39.77
C GLU A 63 -28.66 29.24 39.45
N PHE A 64 -29.75 29.29 38.70
CA PHE A 64 -30.44 30.53 38.31
C PHE A 64 -31.49 30.95 39.33
N CYS A 65 -31.68 32.25 39.51
CA CYS A 65 -32.70 32.85 40.39
C CYS A 65 -34.11 32.90 39.76
N SER A 66 -34.31 32.19 38.66
CA SER A 66 -35.57 32.15 37.91
C SER A 66 -35.77 30.82 37.20
N ILE A 67 -36.99 30.58 36.72
CA ILE A 67 -37.32 29.42 35.89
C ILE A 67 -36.85 29.67 34.45
N LEU A 68 -35.94 28.82 33.97
CA LEU A 68 -35.58 28.76 32.56
C LEU A 68 -36.51 27.80 31.83
N GLU A 69 -37.28 28.31 30.88
CA GLU A 69 -38.19 27.51 30.06
C GLU A 69 -37.58 27.19 28.69
N ASN A 70 -37.95 26.03 28.14
CA ASN A 70 -37.57 25.56 26.79
C ASN A 70 -36.06 25.31 26.57
N ILE A 71 -35.30 25.05 27.64
CA ILE A 71 -33.93 24.56 27.52
C ILE A 71 -33.97 23.09 27.10
N LYS A 72 -33.27 22.74 26.02
CA LYS A 72 -33.14 21.36 25.53
C LYS A 72 -31.78 20.79 25.92
N GLU A 73 -31.68 19.47 25.98
CA GLU A 73 -30.38 18.79 26.01
C GLU A 73 -29.50 19.28 24.86
N LEU A 74 -28.19 19.34 25.11
CA LEU A 74 -27.16 19.81 24.19
C LEU A 74 -27.28 21.28 23.76
N THR A 75 -28.12 22.07 24.43
CA THR A 75 -28.11 23.54 24.26
C THR A 75 -26.73 24.07 24.68
N GLU A 76 -26.12 24.92 23.85
CA GLU A 76 -24.82 25.51 24.13
C GLU A 76 -24.89 26.54 25.26
N VAL A 77 -23.91 26.47 26.16
CA VAL A 77 -23.72 27.34 27.31
C VAL A 77 -22.28 27.87 27.30
N THR A 78 -22.11 29.19 27.19
CA THR A 78 -20.79 29.82 27.38
C THR A 78 -20.76 30.60 28.68
N VAL A 79 -19.66 30.49 29.41
CA VAL A 79 -19.48 31.20 30.68
C VAL A 79 -18.19 31.99 30.64
N GLU A 80 -18.27 33.25 31.03
CA GLU A 80 -17.14 34.15 31.20
C GLU A 80 -17.15 34.74 32.60
N LEU A 81 -15.96 34.95 33.15
CA LEU A 81 -15.76 35.65 34.42
C LEU A 81 -14.93 36.91 34.17
N GLY A 82 -15.47 38.06 34.54
CA GLY A 82 -14.80 39.34 34.47
C GLY A 82 -14.28 39.78 35.83
N ILE A 83 -13.11 40.40 35.85
CA ILE A 83 -12.61 41.16 37.00
C ILE A 83 -12.48 42.64 36.63
N ALA A 84 -12.83 43.52 37.56
CA ALA A 84 -12.65 44.95 37.35
C ALA A 84 -11.15 45.28 37.33
N THR A 85 -10.62 45.65 36.16
CA THR A 85 -9.23 46.13 35.99
C THR A 85 -9.13 47.63 36.26
N TYR A 86 -10.26 48.34 36.19
CA TYR A 86 -10.39 49.73 36.59
C TYR A 86 -11.75 49.97 37.24
N ASP A 87 -11.75 50.57 38.43
CA ASP A 87 -12.96 51.00 39.12
C ASP A 87 -12.96 52.53 39.37
N ALA A 88 -14.02 53.19 38.89
CA ALA A 88 -14.20 54.63 39.04
C ALA A 88 -14.35 55.07 40.51
N ASP A 89 -14.76 54.15 41.38
CA ASP A 89 -14.92 54.39 42.82
C ASP A 89 -13.56 54.51 43.56
N TYR A 90 -12.45 54.07 42.96
CA TYR A 90 -11.12 54.04 43.60
C TYR A 90 -9.99 54.77 42.84
N HIS A 91 -10.18 55.12 41.56
CA HIS A 91 -9.17 55.84 40.74
C HIS A 91 -9.78 57.02 39.97
N TYR A 92 -9.67 58.26 40.50
CA TYR A 92 -10.38 59.43 39.96
C TYR A 92 -9.67 60.17 38.80
N ASP A 93 -8.42 59.85 38.46
CA ASP A 93 -7.60 60.84 37.75
C ASP A 93 -7.39 60.61 36.23
N ASN A 94 -7.57 59.39 35.69
CA ASN A 94 -6.98 59.06 34.37
C ASN A 94 -7.89 58.41 33.30
N ILE A 95 -9.19 58.74 33.22
CA ILE A 95 -9.99 58.43 32.03
C ILE A 95 -10.80 59.65 31.59
N PRO A 96 -10.69 60.11 30.32
CA PRO A 96 -11.58 61.11 29.77
C PRO A 96 -13.00 60.51 29.71
N PRO A 97 -14.00 61.14 30.32
CA PRO A 97 -15.33 60.55 30.43
C PRO A 97 -15.98 60.30 29.06
N GLU A 98 -16.70 59.18 28.93
CA GLU A 98 -17.43 58.86 27.71
C GLU A 98 -18.66 59.77 27.55
N LYS A 99 -18.89 60.19 26.29
CA LYS A 99 -19.97 61.11 25.93
C LYS A 99 -21.27 60.33 25.80
N VAL A 100 -22.10 60.37 26.83
CA VAL A 100 -23.48 59.85 26.77
C VAL A 100 -24.39 60.88 26.09
N GLY A 101 -25.38 60.39 25.33
CA GLY A 101 -26.49 61.24 24.87
C GLY A 101 -27.26 61.88 26.04
N SER A 102 -28.26 62.72 25.77
CA SER A 102 -29.02 63.37 26.84
C SER A 102 -30.02 62.41 27.50
N ALA A 103 -29.69 61.92 28.70
CA ALA A 103 -30.65 61.29 29.61
C ALA A 103 -30.98 62.26 30.77
N ARG A 104 -32.27 62.45 31.06
CA ARG A 104 -32.77 63.35 32.10
C ARG A 104 -33.33 62.51 33.25
N VAL A 105 -32.75 62.62 34.43
CA VAL A 105 -33.25 61.98 35.66
C VAL A 105 -33.70 63.09 36.60
N GLY A 106 -34.99 63.38 36.62
CA GLY A 106 -35.55 64.54 37.32
C GLY A 106 -34.98 65.88 36.78
N TYR A 107 -34.41 66.69 37.67
CA TYR A 107 -33.77 67.98 37.32
C TYR A 107 -32.28 67.85 36.95
N ALA A 108 -31.67 66.68 37.11
CA ALA A 108 -30.25 66.46 36.81
C ALA A 108 -30.05 65.97 35.37
N LYS A 109 -28.99 66.47 34.72
CA LYS A 109 -28.54 66.05 33.40
C LYS A 109 -27.26 65.24 33.54
N LEU A 110 -27.28 63.96 33.18
CA LEU A 110 -26.05 63.17 33.05
C LEU A 110 -25.26 63.72 31.85
N ILE A 111 -24.02 64.12 32.07
CA ILE A 111 -23.13 64.70 31.04
C ILE A 111 -21.87 63.86 30.79
N HIS A 112 -21.47 63.05 31.76
CA HIS A 112 -20.29 62.19 31.72
C HIS A 112 -20.49 61.04 32.72
N TYR A 113 -20.10 59.80 32.37
CA TYR A 113 -20.00 58.70 33.32
C TYR A 113 -18.65 57.99 33.15
N LYS A 114 -18.13 57.41 34.23
CA LYS A 114 -16.91 56.58 34.21
C LYS A 114 -17.33 55.12 34.36
N PRO A 115 -17.27 54.30 33.30
CA PRO A 115 -17.55 52.87 33.43
C PRO A 115 -16.50 52.18 34.29
N THR A 116 -16.92 51.26 35.17
CA THR A 116 -16.04 50.20 35.66
C THR A 116 -15.65 49.33 34.46
N VAL A 117 -14.37 49.15 34.21
CA VAL A 117 -13.86 48.36 33.09
C VAL A 117 -13.57 46.95 33.59
N TYR A 118 -14.15 45.97 32.92
CA TYR A 118 -13.97 44.55 33.21
C TYR A 118 -13.17 43.89 32.10
N GLU A 119 -12.13 43.15 32.46
CA GLU A 119 -11.49 42.19 31.58
C GLU A 119 -12.07 40.81 31.84
N TYR A 120 -12.58 40.18 30.78
CA TYR A 120 -13.26 38.89 30.83
C TYR A 120 -12.35 37.77 30.37
N VAL A 121 -12.36 36.67 31.12
CA VAL A 121 -11.77 35.41 30.72
C VAL A 121 -12.85 34.36 30.49
N SER A 122 -12.69 33.55 29.44
CA SER A 122 -13.60 32.44 29.17
C SER A 122 -13.39 31.32 30.18
N ILE A 123 -14.47 30.89 30.83
CA ILE A 123 -14.54 29.66 31.64
C ILE A 123 -14.83 28.45 30.74
N GLY A 124 -15.36 28.66 29.54
CA GLY A 124 -15.47 27.61 28.54
C GLY A 124 -16.84 27.56 27.87
N THR A 125 -16.93 26.64 26.92
CA THR A 125 -18.15 26.30 26.18
C THR A 125 -18.60 24.91 26.58
N PHE A 126 -19.85 24.80 27.01
CA PHE A 126 -20.47 23.60 27.53
C PHE A 126 -21.80 23.33 26.83
N TYR A 127 -22.34 22.14 27.02
CA TYR A 127 -23.57 21.66 26.43
C TYR A 127 -24.45 21.06 27.52
N VAL A 128 -25.71 21.49 27.60
CA VAL A 128 -26.63 21.08 28.67
C VAL A 128 -26.78 19.57 28.70
N THR A 129 -26.45 18.97 29.83
CA THR A 129 -26.65 17.54 30.12
C THR A 129 -27.84 17.32 31.04
N LYS A 130 -28.16 18.30 31.90
CA LYS A 130 -29.32 18.26 32.80
C LYS A 130 -29.88 19.66 33.06
N CYS A 131 -31.19 19.79 33.12
CA CYS A 131 -31.85 21.03 33.52
C CYS A 131 -33.04 20.72 34.43
N ASP A 132 -32.92 21.11 35.70
CA ASP A 132 -33.89 20.84 36.76
C ASP A 132 -34.53 22.16 37.23
N PRO A 133 -35.70 22.56 36.68
CA PRO A 133 -36.46 23.71 37.17
C PRO A 133 -37.25 23.34 38.43
N ASP A 134 -36.99 24.04 39.53
CA ASP A 134 -37.75 23.93 40.79
C ASP A 134 -38.73 25.11 40.90
N ARG A 135 -39.99 24.82 40.57
CA ARG A 135 -41.07 25.81 40.59
C ARG A 135 -41.51 26.24 41.99
N ASN A 136 -41.18 25.48 43.03
CA ASN A 136 -41.52 25.85 44.41
C ASN A 136 -40.52 26.88 44.96
N GLU A 137 -39.25 26.75 44.60
CA GLU A 137 -38.18 27.69 45.01
C GLU A 137 -37.89 28.78 43.95
N ASN A 138 -38.61 28.76 42.82
CA ASN A 138 -38.42 29.68 41.69
C ASN A 138 -36.96 29.74 41.20
N LYS A 139 -36.31 28.57 41.12
CA LYS A 139 -34.90 28.42 40.73
C LYS A 139 -34.73 27.38 39.64
N THR A 140 -33.65 27.46 38.87
CA THR A 140 -33.27 26.41 37.91
C THR A 140 -31.84 25.96 38.15
N THR A 141 -31.62 24.66 38.30
CA THR A 141 -30.27 24.08 38.28
C THR A 141 -29.98 23.53 36.89
N LEU A 142 -28.92 24.05 36.26
CA LEU A 142 -28.46 23.64 34.95
C LEU A 142 -27.08 23.00 35.10
N GLU A 143 -26.93 21.78 34.59
CA GLU A 143 -25.65 21.09 34.49
C GLU A 143 -25.30 20.94 33.01
N ALA A 144 -24.07 21.27 32.66
CA ALA A 144 -23.55 21.21 31.31
C ALA A 144 -22.12 20.67 31.31
N SER A 145 -21.77 19.95 30.26
CA SER A 145 -20.45 19.35 30.07
C SER A 145 -19.81 19.86 28.79
N ASP A 146 -18.49 19.83 28.71
CA ASP A 146 -17.77 20.21 27.50
C ASP A 146 -18.09 19.30 26.30
N ARG A 147 -17.45 19.58 25.17
CA ARG A 147 -17.74 18.94 23.90
C ARG A 147 -17.44 17.42 23.87
N PHE A 148 -16.82 16.83 24.90
CA PHE A 148 -16.64 15.37 24.95
C PHE A 148 -17.94 14.59 24.90
N VAL A 149 -19.08 15.20 25.27
CA VAL A 149 -20.41 14.57 25.14
C VAL A 149 -20.76 14.10 23.71
N PHE A 150 -20.11 14.67 22.68
CA PHE A 150 -20.31 14.31 21.28
C PHE A 150 -19.37 13.21 20.77
N LEU A 151 -18.39 12.78 21.57
CA LEU A 151 -17.33 11.86 21.16
C LEU A 151 -17.59 10.39 21.60
N GLU A 152 -18.81 10.07 21.98
CA GLU A 152 -19.19 8.74 22.49
C GLU A 152 -19.52 7.72 21.38
N ASN A 153 -19.60 8.15 20.12
CA ASN A 153 -19.79 7.24 18.98
C ASN A 153 -18.51 6.46 18.65
N GLU A 154 -18.68 5.29 18.02
CA GLU A 154 -17.57 4.45 17.55
C GLU A 154 -16.68 5.18 16.54
N TYR A 155 -15.37 5.05 16.71
CA TYR A 155 -14.36 5.53 15.78
C TYR A 155 -13.98 4.44 14.78
N VAL A 156 -14.29 4.69 13.50
CA VAL A 156 -13.88 3.83 12.38
C VAL A 156 -12.91 4.60 11.50
N SER A 157 -11.66 4.15 11.46
CA SER A 157 -10.59 4.80 10.68
C SER A 157 -10.59 4.37 9.20
N GLU A 158 -10.37 5.34 8.31
CA GLU A 158 -10.20 5.20 6.85
C GLU A 158 -8.74 5.39 6.40
N LEU A 159 -7.84 5.68 7.34
CA LEU A 159 -6.41 5.82 7.04
C LEU A 159 -5.79 4.47 6.65
N THR A 160 -4.73 4.52 5.83
CA THR A 160 -3.88 3.36 5.57
C THR A 160 -2.88 3.19 6.71
N TYR A 161 -2.89 2.01 7.34
CA TYR A 161 -2.00 1.68 8.46
C TYR A 161 -0.75 0.92 7.99
N PRO A 162 0.42 1.14 8.62
CA PRO A 162 0.62 1.96 9.81
C PRO A 162 0.57 3.48 9.54
N ALA A 163 -0.25 4.19 10.31
CA ALA A 163 -0.50 5.63 10.20
C ALA A 163 0.25 6.38 11.30
N SER A 164 0.56 7.67 11.08
CA SER A 164 1.19 8.47 12.13
C SER A 164 0.17 8.85 13.21
N ILE A 165 0.61 8.91 14.46
CA ILE A 165 -0.24 9.32 15.61
C ILE A 165 -0.95 10.65 15.30
N ARG A 166 -0.23 11.63 14.77
CA ARG A 166 -0.81 12.91 14.30
C ARG A 166 -1.90 12.74 13.24
N ALA A 167 -1.72 11.87 12.24
CA ALA A 167 -2.74 11.66 11.21
C ALA A 167 -4.01 11.04 11.80
N VAL A 168 -3.86 10.10 12.73
CA VAL A 168 -4.99 9.49 13.46
C VAL A 168 -5.70 10.54 14.33
N ALA A 169 -4.97 11.42 15.02
CA ALA A 169 -5.53 12.52 15.79
C ALA A 169 -6.36 13.48 14.92
N LEU A 170 -5.82 13.86 13.76
CA LEU A 170 -6.52 14.71 12.79
C LEU A 170 -7.76 14.04 12.21
N GLU A 171 -7.71 12.74 11.91
CA GLU A 171 -8.88 11.99 11.45
C GLU A 171 -9.97 11.96 12.52
N ILE A 172 -9.61 11.69 13.78
CA ILE A 172 -10.56 11.71 14.91
C ILE A 172 -11.23 13.09 15.02
N ALA A 173 -10.46 14.18 14.94
CA ALA A 173 -11.00 15.52 15.01
C ALA A 173 -11.95 15.83 13.83
N ASN A 174 -11.53 15.52 12.61
CA ASN A 174 -12.33 15.74 11.40
C ASN A 174 -13.64 14.92 11.42
N LYS A 175 -13.57 13.63 11.77
CA LYS A 175 -14.74 12.75 11.80
C LYS A 175 -15.69 13.03 12.96
N SER A 176 -15.18 13.50 14.10
CA SER A 176 -16.02 13.94 15.23
C SER A 176 -16.62 15.34 15.04
N GLY A 177 -16.19 16.09 14.00
CA GLY A 177 -16.60 17.49 13.82
C GLY A 177 -16.04 18.42 14.90
N SER A 178 -14.87 18.10 15.43
CA SER A 178 -14.16 18.90 16.44
C SER A 178 -13.23 19.91 15.75
N VAL A 179 -13.27 21.16 16.18
CA VAL A 179 -12.27 22.17 15.78
C VAL A 179 -11.00 21.90 16.56
N ILE A 180 -9.84 21.87 15.90
CA ILE A 180 -8.55 21.64 16.56
C ILE A 180 -7.85 22.95 16.91
N ASN A 181 -6.92 22.89 17.87
CA ASN A 181 -5.86 23.87 17.99
C ASN A 181 -4.69 23.43 17.09
N GLU A 182 -4.45 24.15 15.99
CA GLU A 182 -3.44 23.77 14.99
C GLU A 182 -2.02 23.73 15.56
N THR A 183 -1.66 24.72 16.39
CA THR A 183 -0.32 24.78 17.02
C THR A 183 -0.11 23.56 17.92
N ASN A 184 -1.11 23.23 18.75
CA ASN A 184 -1.05 22.06 19.60
C ASN A 184 -0.95 20.74 18.80
N PHE A 185 -1.81 20.55 17.78
CA PHE A 185 -1.80 19.34 16.96
C PHE A 185 -0.53 19.20 16.10
N SER A 186 0.12 20.32 15.75
CA SER A 186 1.40 20.31 15.04
C SER A 186 2.56 19.77 15.87
N MET A 187 2.42 19.70 17.20
CA MET A 187 3.42 19.18 18.12
C MET A 187 3.27 17.68 18.39
N ILE A 188 2.12 17.07 18.02
CA ILE A 188 1.89 15.63 18.18
C ILE A 188 2.89 14.82 17.34
N SER A 189 3.45 13.76 17.90
CA SER A 189 4.44 12.89 17.27
C SER A 189 3.96 12.32 15.93
N THR A 190 4.90 12.11 15.02
CA THR A 190 4.68 11.43 13.75
C THR A 190 5.03 9.95 13.78
N SER A 191 5.34 9.39 14.96
CA SER A 191 5.56 7.95 15.15
C SER A 191 4.37 7.15 14.63
N LYS A 192 4.65 5.95 14.12
CA LYS A 192 3.69 5.10 13.43
C LYS A 192 3.01 4.12 14.40
N ILE A 193 1.71 3.97 14.28
CA ILE A 193 0.91 3.04 15.07
C ILE A 193 0.06 2.13 14.18
N ASN A 194 -0.36 0.99 14.73
CA ASN A 194 -1.35 0.11 14.13
C ASN A 194 -2.77 0.68 14.26
N LYS A 195 -3.73 0.05 13.58
CA LYS A 195 -5.12 0.52 13.53
C LYS A 195 -5.79 0.37 14.90
N PRO A 196 -6.29 1.47 15.51
CA PRO A 196 -7.05 1.40 16.75
C PRO A 196 -8.49 0.96 16.44
N GLU A 197 -8.85 -0.26 16.84
CA GLU A 197 -10.19 -0.83 16.59
C GLU A 197 -11.00 -1.05 17.87
N GLY A 198 -12.31 -0.81 17.77
CA GLY A 198 -13.26 -0.98 18.87
C GLY A 198 -13.08 0.06 19.98
N TYR A 199 -12.97 1.33 19.59
CA TYR A 199 -12.90 2.49 20.48
C TYR A 199 -13.93 3.54 20.07
N THR A 200 -14.49 4.29 21.02
CA THR A 200 -15.22 5.54 20.70
C THR A 200 -14.24 6.64 20.30
N PHE A 201 -14.71 7.72 19.66
CA PHE A 201 -13.85 8.88 19.37
C PHE A 201 -13.16 9.41 20.62
N ARG A 202 -13.85 9.41 21.76
CA ARG A 202 -13.32 9.84 23.06
C ARG A 202 -12.21 8.91 23.53
N GLN A 203 -12.43 7.61 23.49
CA GLN A 203 -11.38 6.65 23.87
C GLN A 203 -10.19 6.71 22.92
N ALA A 204 -10.44 6.87 21.62
CA ALA A 204 -9.40 6.97 20.60
C ALA A 204 -8.53 8.23 20.81
N ILE A 205 -9.11 9.40 21.08
CA ILE A 205 -8.29 10.60 21.36
C ILE A 205 -7.55 10.50 22.70
N GLY A 206 -8.13 9.85 23.71
CA GLY A 206 -7.45 9.51 24.96
C GLY A 206 -6.22 8.63 24.72
N LEU A 207 -6.36 7.62 23.86
CA LEU A 207 -5.27 6.75 23.42
C LEU A 207 -4.15 7.55 22.74
N ILE A 208 -4.49 8.45 21.82
CA ILE A 208 -3.50 9.36 21.19
C ILE A 208 -2.77 10.20 22.26
N ALA A 209 -3.50 10.74 23.23
CA ALA A 209 -2.91 11.54 24.30
C ALA A 209 -1.94 10.73 25.20
N GLN A 210 -2.12 9.40 25.33
CA GLN A 210 -1.16 8.55 26.04
C GLN A 210 0.23 8.56 25.38
N PHE A 211 0.31 8.51 24.04
CA PHE A 211 1.60 8.53 23.33
C PHE A 211 2.36 9.86 23.51
N GLU A 212 1.62 10.93 23.78
CA GLU A 212 2.20 12.22 24.14
C GLU A 212 2.43 12.39 25.64
N ALA A 213 2.26 11.34 26.46
CA ALA A 213 2.39 11.43 27.91
C ALA A 213 1.53 12.56 28.52
N GLY A 214 0.39 12.84 27.89
CA GLY A 214 -0.48 13.97 28.20
C GLY A 214 -1.93 13.55 28.43
N TYR A 215 -2.85 14.48 28.23
CA TYR A 215 -4.30 14.28 28.34
C TYR A 215 -5.01 15.09 27.25
N ALA A 216 -6.19 14.65 26.84
CA ALA A 216 -7.00 15.38 25.86
C ALA A 216 -8.00 16.28 26.58
N ARG A 217 -8.19 17.50 26.08
CA ARG A 217 -9.19 18.45 26.58
C ARG A 217 -9.79 19.28 25.45
N PHE A 218 -10.93 19.90 25.72
CA PHE A 218 -11.38 21.07 24.95
C PHE A 218 -10.92 22.35 25.65
N SER A 219 -10.29 23.23 24.88
CA SER A 219 -9.88 24.56 25.33
C SER A 219 -11.09 25.40 25.75
N ARG A 220 -10.84 26.50 26.47
CA ARG A 220 -11.88 27.48 26.83
C ARG A 220 -12.56 28.13 25.60
N THR A 221 -11.98 27.97 24.40
CA THR A 221 -12.51 28.43 23.11
C THR A 221 -13.09 27.28 22.26
N ASN A 222 -13.35 26.12 22.86
CA ASN A 222 -13.97 24.95 22.23
C ASN A 222 -13.11 24.27 21.15
N GLN A 223 -11.78 24.32 21.29
CA GLN A 223 -10.84 23.63 20.41
C GLN A 223 -10.28 22.37 21.09
N LEU A 224 -10.22 21.26 20.36
CA LEU A 224 -9.60 20.02 20.85
C LEU A 224 -8.08 20.20 20.95
N GLU A 225 -7.52 19.81 22.09
CA GLU A 225 -6.10 19.91 22.43
C GLU A 225 -5.61 18.62 23.10
N ILE A 226 -4.36 18.25 22.85
CA ILE A 226 -3.59 17.25 23.59
C ILE A 226 -2.54 17.99 24.42
N MET A 227 -2.74 18.03 25.73
CA MET A 227 -1.94 18.83 26.64
C MET A 227 -1.02 17.96 27.49
N GLN A 228 0.17 18.48 27.77
CA GLN A 228 1.05 17.98 28.81
C GLN A 228 0.94 18.89 30.04
N LEU A 229 1.64 18.55 31.13
CA LEU A 229 1.79 19.47 32.24
C LEU A 229 2.69 20.64 31.81
N ILE A 230 2.26 21.87 32.09
CA ILE A 230 2.97 23.09 31.68
C ILE A 230 3.32 23.89 32.92
N ASP A 231 4.52 24.48 32.97
CA ASP A 231 4.90 25.36 34.06
C ASP A 231 4.73 26.83 33.66
N PRO A 232 3.60 27.49 34.03
CA PRO A 232 3.42 28.92 33.79
C PRO A 232 4.21 29.79 34.77
N LYS A 233 5.00 29.18 35.68
CA LYS A 233 5.75 29.88 36.74
C LYS A 233 4.83 30.69 37.67
N PHE A 234 3.62 30.20 37.90
CA PHE A 234 2.64 30.86 38.75
C PHE A 234 2.86 30.48 40.23
N ALA A 235 3.02 31.48 41.09
CA ALA A 235 3.19 31.30 42.53
C ALA A 235 1.93 31.71 43.29
N VAL A 236 1.57 30.94 44.32
CA VAL A 236 0.50 31.27 45.27
C VAL A 236 1.13 31.52 46.64
N SER A 237 1.01 32.75 47.11
CA SER A 237 1.56 33.12 48.42
C SER A 237 0.62 32.75 49.58
N PRO A 238 1.15 32.63 50.81
CA PRO A 238 0.35 32.34 52.00
C PRO A 238 -0.80 33.29 52.29
N ALA A 239 -0.73 34.53 51.82
CA ALA A 239 -1.79 35.52 51.98
C ALA A 239 -3.02 35.23 51.10
N GLU A 240 -2.90 34.34 50.12
CA GLU A 240 -3.93 34.11 49.10
C GLU A 240 -4.81 32.89 49.38
N TYR A 241 -4.36 32.00 50.25
CA TYR A 241 -5.13 30.84 50.68
C TYR A 241 -5.87 31.08 52.00
N PHE A 242 -6.97 30.36 52.19
CA PHE A 242 -7.76 30.48 53.40
C PHE A 242 -7.03 29.87 54.61
N GLN A 243 -7.45 30.23 55.82
CA GLN A 243 -6.90 29.62 57.03
C GLN A 243 -7.12 28.10 56.99
N LYS A 244 -6.03 27.32 57.13
CA LYS A 244 -6.02 25.85 56.93
C LYS A 244 -6.44 25.42 55.51
N GLY A 245 -6.25 26.30 54.53
CA GLY A 245 -6.61 26.07 53.14
C GLY A 245 -5.67 25.10 52.41
N LEU A 246 -4.40 25.03 52.82
CA LEU A 246 -3.38 24.14 52.23
C LEU A 246 -3.19 22.88 53.09
N THR A 247 -3.37 21.72 52.46
CA THR A 247 -2.96 20.40 52.97
C THR A 247 -1.96 19.81 51.99
N LYS A 248 -0.76 19.45 52.48
CA LYS A 248 0.32 18.85 51.71
C LYS A 248 0.66 17.48 52.32
N ASN A 249 0.86 16.47 51.47
CA ASN A 249 1.46 15.21 51.91
C ASN A 249 2.99 15.36 51.93
N GLU A 250 3.65 14.90 52.99
CA GLU A 250 5.12 14.93 53.07
C GLU A 250 5.80 13.84 52.24
N LEU A 251 5.05 12.80 51.86
CA LEU A 251 5.53 11.80 50.90
C LEU A 251 5.28 12.29 49.47
N MET A 252 6.37 12.41 48.72
CA MET A 252 6.35 12.76 47.31
C MET A 252 5.79 11.61 46.46
N TYR A 253 4.87 11.92 45.56
CA TYR A 253 4.46 11.02 44.50
C TYR A 253 5.60 10.90 43.48
N LYS A 254 5.99 9.66 43.15
CA LYS A 254 7.00 9.35 42.14
C LYS A 254 6.50 8.20 41.29
N ILE A 255 6.63 8.29 39.97
CA ILE A 255 6.25 7.19 39.07
C ILE A 255 7.29 6.08 39.21
N GLY A 256 6.85 4.90 39.65
CA GLY A 256 7.69 3.70 39.75
C GLY A 256 7.84 3.02 38.40
N GLY A 257 6.75 2.86 37.66
CA GLY A 257 6.73 2.20 36.35
C GLY A 257 5.43 2.44 35.60
N ILE A 258 5.41 1.96 34.35
CA ILE A 258 4.25 1.99 33.47
C ILE A 258 4.02 0.61 32.86
N SER A 259 2.75 0.23 32.73
CA SER A 259 2.34 -1.03 32.14
C SER A 259 1.20 -0.85 31.16
N CYS A 260 1.15 -1.73 30.14
CA CYS A 260 0.04 -1.79 29.20
C CYS A 260 -0.21 -3.23 28.80
N THR A 261 -1.45 -3.70 28.97
CA THR A 261 -1.85 -5.04 28.53
C THR A 261 -2.59 -4.94 27.20
N VAL A 262 -2.12 -5.70 26.21
CA VAL A 262 -2.62 -5.70 24.84
C VAL A 262 -3.12 -7.08 24.46
N PRO A 263 -4.33 -7.22 23.89
CA PRO A 263 -4.79 -8.48 23.34
C PRO A 263 -4.03 -8.82 22.05
N VAL A 264 -3.54 -10.06 21.93
CA VAL A 264 -2.82 -10.58 20.77
C VAL A 264 -3.53 -11.84 20.26
N GLN A 265 -3.75 -11.94 18.95
CA GLN A 265 -4.33 -13.15 18.37
C GLN A 265 -3.26 -14.22 18.18
N SER A 266 -3.49 -15.39 18.78
CA SER A 266 -2.67 -16.61 18.66
C SER A 266 -3.48 -17.71 17.96
N GLU A 267 -2.80 -18.68 17.33
CA GLU A 267 -3.42 -19.82 16.62
C GLU A 267 -4.35 -20.68 17.50
N SER A 268 -4.25 -20.56 18.84
CA SER A 268 -5.02 -21.32 19.83
C SER A 268 -6.05 -20.50 20.63
N GLY A 269 -6.22 -19.20 20.34
CA GLY A 269 -7.19 -18.31 21.00
C GLY A 269 -6.64 -16.92 21.35
N ASN A 270 -7.45 -16.10 22.04
CA ASN A 270 -7.06 -14.76 22.48
C ASN A 270 -6.01 -14.85 23.60
N GLU A 271 -4.76 -14.45 23.33
CA GLU A 271 -3.70 -14.28 24.33
C GLU A 271 -3.57 -12.80 24.72
N GLN A 272 -3.00 -12.50 25.90
CA GLN A 272 -2.72 -11.14 26.33
C GLN A 272 -1.21 -10.99 26.59
N VAL A 273 -0.62 -9.93 26.05
CA VAL A 273 0.77 -9.55 26.30
C VAL A 273 0.77 -8.31 27.19
N THR A 274 1.57 -8.33 28.26
CA THR A 274 1.76 -7.16 29.12
C THR A 274 3.15 -6.58 28.88
N TYR A 275 3.18 -5.35 28.39
CA TYR A 275 4.38 -4.55 28.27
C TYR A 275 4.64 -3.81 29.58
N LEU A 276 5.91 -3.72 29.97
CA LEU A 276 6.36 -3.10 31.22
C LEU A 276 7.56 -2.18 30.94
N ALA A 277 7.58 -1.01 31.56
CA ALA A 277 8.75 -0.12 31.57
C ALA A 277 8.91 0.54 32.95
N GLY A 278 10.15 0.65 33.42
CA GLY A 278 10.47 1.16 34.76
C GLY A 278 10.52 0.08 35.84
N SER A 279 10.31 0.47 37.09
CA SER A 279 10.27 -0.41 38.26
C SER A 279 8.90 -1.03 38.46
N ASN A 280 8.87 -2.30 38.86
CA ASN A 280 7.66 -3.02 39.26
C ASN A 280 7.21 -2.67 40.71
N THR A 281 7.87 -1.72 41.36
CA THR A 281 7.56 -1.27 42.73
C THR A 281 7.24 0.22 42.77
N GLY A 282 6.39 0.62 43.72
CA GLY A 282 5.88 2.00 43.81
C GLY A 282 4.70 2.27 42.89
N PRO A 283 4.21 3.52 42.81
CA PRO A 283 3.06 3.91 41.98
C PRO A 283 3.24 3.52 40.50
N GLN A 284 2.25 2.84 39.94
CA GLN A 284 2.25 2.36 38.56
C GLN A 284 1.21 3.12 37.72
N ILE A 285 1.60 3.53 36.52
CA ILE A 285 0.64 3.99 35.50
C ILE A 285 0.19 2.76 34.71
N VAL A 286 -1.09 2.44 34.78
CA VAL A 286 -1.68 1.32 34.04
C VAL A 286 -2.45 1.88 32.86
N LEU A 287 -2.05 1.49 31.64
CA LEU A 287 -2.67 1.94 30.40
C LEU A 287 -3.52 0.84 29.77
N GLU A 288 -4.59 1.28 29.11
CA GLU A 288 -5.37 0.45 28.19
C GLU A 288 -5.23 1.02 26.77
N ASN A 289 -4.46 0.32 25.92
CA ASN A 289 -4.17 0.73 24.55
C ASN A 289 -3.85 -0.47 23.67
N LYS A 290 -4.81 -0.89 22.84
CA LYS A 290 -4.72 -2.07 21.98
C LYS A 290 -3.63 -1.98 20.90
N VAL A 291 -3.10 -0.79 20.62
CA VAL A 291 -2.07 -0.58 19.59
C VAL A 291 -0.70 -0.26 20.18
N MET A 292 -0.53 -0.43 21.49
CA MET A 292 0.74 -0.24 22.18
C MET A 292 1.79 -1.27 21.75
N THR A 293 3.05 -0.85 21.71
CA THR A 293 4.22 -1.72 21.55
C THR A 293 5.22 -1.42 22.67
N GLN A 294 6.19 -2.31 22.91
CA GLN A 294 7.23 -2.09 23.91
C GLN A 294 8.00 -0.78 23.66
N SER A 295 8.37 -0.49 22.40
CA SER A 295 9.11 0.73 22.06
C SER A 295 8.30 2.00 22.36
N LEU A 296 7.01 2.00 22.05
CA LEU A 296 6.14 3.15 22.34
C LEU A 296 5.93 3.31 23.85
N LEU A 297 5.82 2.21 24.61
CA LEU A 297 5.72 2.24 26.05
C LEU A 297 7.02 2.80 26.69
N ASP A 298 8.18 2.39 26.19
CA ASP A 298 9.48 2.89 26.64
C ASP A 298 9.61 4.40 26.38
N ASP A 299 9.20 4.89 25.21
CA ASP A 299 9.18 6.31 24.86
C ASP A 299 8.28 7.12 25.80
N ILE A 300 7.08 6.61 26.10
CA ILE A 300 6.16 7.22 27.08
C ILE A 300 6.83 7.27 28.45
N TYR A 301 7.43 6.16 28.91
CA TYR A 301 8.12 6.11 30.20
C TYR A 301 9.25 7.15 30.28
N GLN A 302 10.05 7.33 29.22
CA GLN A 302 11.09 8.35 29.21
C GLN A 302 10.55 9.77 29.41
N LYS A 303 9.35 10.07 28.88
CA LYS A 303 8.69 11.38 29.07
C LYS A 303 8.18 11.59 30.50
N VAL A 304 7.71 10.52 31.17
CA VAL A 304 7.07 10.64 32.51
C VAL A 304 7.96 10.27 33.69
N LYS A 305 9.07 9.54 33.51
CA LYS A 305 9.89 8.96 34.60
C LYS A 305 10.35 9.96 35.66
N ASN A 306 10.48 11.24 35.29
CA ASN A 306 10.95 12.30 36.17
C ASN A 306 9.81 13.10 36.82
N ILE A 307 8.54 12.82 36.49
CA ILE A 307 7.40 13.50 37.12
C ILE A 307 7.34 13.07 38.59
N ASN A 308 7.50 14.06 39.46
CA ASN A 308 7.41 13.90 40.90
C ASN A 308 6.82 15.17 41.53
N PHE A 309 6.00 15.03 42.56
CA PHE A 309 5.38 16.18 43.24
C PHE A 309 4.84 15.79 44.60
N TYR A 310 4.58 16.79 45.45
CA TYR A 310 3.86 16.58 46.71
C TYR A 310 2.35 16.65 46.45
N PRO A 311 1.60 15.56 46.70
CA PRO A 311 0.15 15.61 46.68
C PRO A 311 -0.37 16.70 47.60
N PHE A 312 -1.38 17.43 47.14
CA PHE A 312 -1.89 18.57 47.89
C PHE A 312 -3.37 18.80 47.60
N THR A 313 -4.00 19.53 48.52
CA THR A 313 -5.27 20.22 48.31
C THR A 313 -5.12 21.65 48.81
N LEU A 314 -5.58 22.62 48.03
CA LEU A 314 -5.49 24.04 48.31
C LEU A 314 -6.86 24.71 48.11
N ASN A 315 -7.42 25.27 49.17
CA ASN A 315 -8.59 26.15 49.14
C ASN A 315 -8.15 27.60 49.27
N TRP A 316 -8.41 28.40 48.23
CA TRP A 316 -7.83 29.73 48.10
C TRP A 316 -8.70 30.67 47.28
N ARG A 317 -8.27 31.93 47.20
CA ARG A 317 -8.99 33.01 46.55
C ARG A 317 -9.13 32.85 45.02
N GLY A 318 -8.29 32.02 44.40
CA GLY A 318 -8.38 31.59 43.01
C GLY A 318 -7.90 32.57 41.94
N ASN A 319 -7.57 32.05 40.75
CA ASN A 319 -7.31 32.81 39.53
C ASN A 319 -7.90 32.10 38.30
N PRO A 320 -8.94 32.66 37.65
CA PRO A 320 -9.63 31.99 36.54
C PRO A 320 -8.79 31.86 35.27
N ALA A 321 -7.64 32.53 35.17
CA ALA A 321 -6.68 32.32 34.09
C ALA A 321 -5.89 31.01 34.22
N LEU A 322 -5.83 30.42 35.43
CA LEU A 322 -5.20 29.12 35.63
C LEU A 322 -6.03 28.00 35.01
N GLU A 323 -5.33 27.01 34.49
CA GLU A 323 -5.94 25.84 33.90
C GLU A 323 -5.49 24.57 34.62
N THR A 324 -6.26 23.49 34.44
CA THR A 324 -5.83 22.18 34.89
C THR A 324 -4.61 21.74 34.06
N GLY A 325 -3.64 21.09 34.71
CA GLY A 325 -2.34 20.73 34.13
C GLY A 325 -1.23 21.79 34.32
N ASP A 326 -1.56 23.00 34.79
CA ASP A 326 -0.55 24.01 35.13
C ASP A 326 0.20 23.63 36.42
N TRP A 327 1.52 23.76 36.45
CA TRP A 327 2.30 23.68 37.69
C TRP A 327 2.13 24.95 38.53
N LEU A 328 2.01 24.75 39.85
CA LEU A 328 1.90 25.83 40.83
C LEU A 328 3.08 25.76 41.79
N THR A 329 3.67 26.93 42.08
CA THR A 329 4.60 27.10 43.19
C THR A 329 3.81 27.52 44.44
N LEU A 330 3.82 26.71 45.48
CA LEU A 330 3.15 26.95 46.75
C LEU A 330 4.19 27.12 47.85
N THR A 331 3.97 28.05 48.77
CA THR A 331 4.82 28.21 49.96
C THR A 331 4.09 27.67 51.18
N ASP A 332 4.73 26.75 51.91
CA ASP A 332 4.20 26.26 53.18
C ASP A 332 4.32 27.30 54.30
N ARG A 333 3.81 26.96 55.50
CA ARG A 333 3.81 27.89 56.64
C ARG A 333 5.21 28.17 57.18
N ASP A 334 6.17 27.27 56.93
CA ASP A 334 7.56 27.41 57.36
C ASP A 334 8.37 28.25 56.36
N GLY A 335 7.73 28.73 55.29
CA GLY A 335 8.33 29.58 54.27
C GLY A 335 9.02 28.80 53.16
N THR A 336 8.85 27.47 53.11
CA THR A 336 9.50 26.63 52.10
C THR A 336 8.62 26.55 50.84
N PRO A 337 9.08 27.04 49.68
CA PRO A 337 8.37 26.85 48.44
C PRO A 337 8.49 25.40 47.94
N PHE A 338 7.44 24.88 47.32
CA PHE A 338 7.41 23.60 46.62
C PHE A 338 6.51 23.68 45.39
N LYS A 339 6.77 22.86 44.37
CA LYS A 339 5.96 22.80 43.15
C LYS A 339 5.05 21.58 43.14
N THR A 340 3.86 21.76 42.60
CA THR A 340 2.88 20.69 42.44
C THR A 340 1.95 20.97 41.24
N PRO A 341 1.58 19.97 40.44
CA PRO A 341 0.73 20.18 39.27
C PRO A 341 -0.72 20.35 39.71
N ASN A 342 -1.44 21.28 39.10
CA ASN A 342 -2.86 21.49 39.36
C ASN A 342 -3.69 20.47 38.56
N LEU A 343 -3.91 19.28 39.09
CA LEU A 343 -4.52 18.15 38.37
C LEU A 343 -6.06 18.16 38.40
N SER A 344 -6.63 18.83 39.39
CA SER A 344 -8.06 19.11 39.51
C SER A 344 -8.26 20.56 39.93
N TYR A 345 -9.13 21.26 39.21
CA TYR A 345 -9.38 22.69 39.40
C TYR A 345 -10.87 22.99 39.43
N THR A 346 -11.37 23.34 40.61
CA THR A 346 -12.78 23.68 40.82
C THR A 346 -12.92 25.16 41.16
N LEU A 347 -13.65 25.91 40.33
CA LEU A 347 -13.97 27.31 40.59
C LEU A 347 -15.43 27.41 41.04
N THR A 348 -15.67 28.11 42.14
CA THR A 348 -17.00 28.43 42.63
C THR A 348 -17.20 29.93 42.65
N PHE A 349 -18.22 30.40 41.95
CA PHE A 349 -18.65 31.79 41.97
C PHE A 349 -19.99 31.90 42.70
N LYS A 350 -20.02 32.72 43.74
CA LYS A 350 -21.23 33.04 44.53
C LYS A 350 -21.12 34.47 45.07
N GLY A 351 -21.23 35.46 44.18
CA GLY A 351 -20.97 36.87 44.48
C GLY A 351 -19.47 37.23 44.62
N GLY A 352 -18.63 36.25 44.98
CA GLY A 352 -17.17 36.30 44.88
C GLY A 352 -16.62 34.97 44.36
N LEU A 353 -15.32 34.94 44.05
CA LEU A 353 -14.62 33.76 43.56
C LEU A 353 -13.89 33.02 44.68
N THR A 354 -14.08 31.71 44.73
CA THR A 354 -13.31 30.77 45.57
C THR A 354 -12.91 29.57 44.74
N VAL A 355 -11.75 28.98 45.03
CA VAL A 355 -11.18 27.92 44.21
C VAL A 355 -10.59 26.80 45.07
N THR A 356 -10.75 25.57 44.58
CA THR A 356 -10.04 24.39 45.07
C THR A 356 -9.10 23.86 43.98
N SER A 357 -7.81 23.88 44.27
CA SER A 357 -6.74 23.26 43.47
C SER A 357 -6.27 21.99 44.15
N SER A 358 -6.06 20.89 43.42
CA SER A 358 -5.51 19.68 44.02
C SER A 358 -4.78 18.76 43.06
N ALA A 359 -3.95 17.91 43.64
CA ALA A 359 -3.34 16.73 43.04
C ALA A 359 -3.40 15.57 44.04
N ASN A 360 -4.62 15.09 44.30
CA ASN A 360 -4.88 14.04 45.27
C ASN A 360 -4.58 12.66 44.66
N THR A 361 -3.29 12.32 44.58
CA THR A 361 -2.83 11.00 44.16
C THR A 361 -2.32 10.19 45.35
N ASN A 362 -2.70 8.93 45.45
CA ASN A 362 -2.25 8.03 46.51
C ASN A 362 -0.71 7.93 46.49
N SER A 363 -0.07 8.32 47.61
CA SER A 363 1.38 8.21 47.79
C SER A 363 1.66 7.13 48.82
N SER A 364 2.21 5.99 48.36
CA SER A 364 2.59 4.88 49.23
C SER A 364 4.05 5.00 49.62
N ALA A 365 4.38 4.75 50.90
CA ALA A 365 5.76 4.54 51.33
C ALA A 365 6.34 3.30 50.60
N GLN A 366 7.48 3.46 49.95
CA GLN A 366 8.19 2.35 49.32
C GLN A 366 8.81 1.47 50.42
N THR A 367 8.43 0.20 50.51
CA THR A 367 9.23 -0.79 51.24
C THR A 367 10.55 -0.97 50.51
N VAL A 368 11.61 -0.38 51.04
CA VAL A 368 12.98 -0.58 50.59
C VAL A 368 13.44 -1.97 51.03
N SER A 369 13.50 -2.92 50.09
CA SER A 369 14.49 -4.03 50.10
C SER A 369 14.34 -4.91 48.85
N ALA A 370 14.52 -4.34 47.66
CA ALA A 370 14.75 -5.17 46.47
C ALA A 370 16.24 -5.50 46.38
N TYR A 371 16.61 -6.73 46.73
CA TYR A 371 17.92 -7.31 46.42
C TYR A 371 18.14 -7.20 44.90
N SER A 372 19.11 -6.39 44.48
CA SER A 372 19.41 -6.15 43.07
C SER A 372 20.51 -7.11 42.62
N PRO A 373 20.33 -7.92 41.56
CA PRO A 373 21.39 -8.76 41.01
C PRO A 373 22.61 -7.93 40.54
N PRO A 374 23.82 -8.50 40.46
CA PRO A 374 25.06 -7.77 40.18
C PRO A 374 25.05 -6.89 38.92
N LEU A 375 24.24 -7.25 37.92
CA LEU A 375 24.11 -6.50 36.67
C LEU A 375 23.47 -5.11 36.85
N ASN A 376 22.54 -4.95 37.80
CA ASN A 376 21.88 -3.66 38.07
C ASN A 376 22.76 -2.71 38.91
N GLN A 377 23.73 -3.23 39.66
CA GLN A 377 24.76 -2.41 40.32
C GLN A 377 25.68 -1.77 39.28
N ILE A 378 26.02 -2.51 38.22
CA ILE A 378 26.83 -1.99 37.10
C ILE A 378 26.06 -0.92 36.30
N ILE A 379 24.74 -1.07 36.11
CA ILE A 379 23.90 -0.03 35.47
C ILE A 379 23.78 1.23 36.35
N LYS A 380 23.75 1.11 37.68
CA LYS A 380 23.82 2.26 38.59
C LYS A 380 25.16 2.99 38.52
N GLU A 381 26.27 2.29 38.26
CA GLU A 381 27.59 2.90 38.00
C GLU A 381 27.69 3.55 36.60
N ILE A 382 26.88 3.14 35.62
CA ILE A 382 26.85 3.73 34.27
C ILE A 382 26.08 5.07 34.22
N ASN A 383 25.21 5.35 35.18
CA ASN A 383 24.46 6.62 35.25
C ASN A 383 25.29 7.81 35.78
N SER A 384 26.51 7.59 36.28
CA SER A 384 27.41 8.69 36.61
C SER A 384 28.29 9.04 35.40
N ARG A 385 28.22 10.30 34.96
CA ARG A 385 29.18 10.85 33.97
C ARG A 385 30.28 11.55 34.76
N VAL A 386 31.53 11.37 34.38
CA VAL A 386 32.63 12.15 34.98
C VAL A 386 32.58 13.57 34.40
N ASP A 387 32.75 14.58 35.25
CA ASP A 387 32.81 15.97 34.82
C ASP A 387 33.94 16.24 33.81
N ALA A 388 33.89 17.39 33.12
CA ALA A 388 34.87 17.76 32.09
C ALA A 388 36.33 17.83 32.61
N ALA A 389 36.51 17.92 33.93
CA ALA A 389 37.81 17.92 34.61
C ALA A 389 38.29 16.51 35.01
N GLY A 390 37.48 15.47 34.81
CA GLY A 390 37.84 14.08 35.07
C GLY A 390 37.84 13.68 36.55
N LYS A 391 37.32 14.51 37.47
CA LYS A 391 37.52 14.35 38.92
C LYS A 391 36.24 14.02 39.70
N ASN A 392 35.11 14.60 39.32
CA ASN A 392 33.85 14.44 40.07
C ASN A 392 32.81 13.64 39.29
N SER A 393 31.95 12.94 40.02
CA SER A 393 30.84 12.19 39.45
C SER A 393 29.61 13.09 39.34
N ILE A 394 28.93 13.02 38.20
CA ILE A 394 27.67 13.72 37.94
C ILE A 394 26.54 12.70 38.01
N TYR A 395 25.63 12.89 38.96
CA TYR A 395 24.43 12.08 39.13
C TYR A 395 23.19 12.85 38.63
N ASP A 396 22.25 12.16 37.99
CA ASP A 396 20.95 12.70 37.57
C ASP A 396 19.83 11.79 38.11
N GLY A 397 18.78 12.40 38.64
CA GLY A 397 17.59 11.69 39.11
C GLY A 397 17.07 12.15 40.47
N ILE A 398 16.06 11.47 40.99
CA ILE A 398 15.33 11.87 42.21
C ILE A 398 15.90 11.20 43.48
N GLU A 399 16.67 10.12 43.33
CA GLU A 399 17.23 9.35 44.44
C GLU A 399 18.60 9.89 44.85
N GLU A 400 18.82 10.00 46.15
CA GLU A 400 20.10 10.44 46.70
C GLU A 400 21.21 9.44 46.32
N PRO A 401 22.36 9.91 45.81
CA PRO A 401 23.46 9.02 45.47
C PRO A 401 24.02 8.28 46.70
N PRO A 402 24.14 6.94 46.68
CA PRO A 402 24.44 6.15 47.88
C PRO A 402 25.91 6.21 48.36
N TYR A 403 26.84 6.76 47.56
CA TYR A 403 28.28 6.82 47.89
C TYR A 403 28.96 8.11 47.36
N PRO A 404 28.57 9.31 47.83
CA PRO A 404 29.08 10.56 47.30
C PRO A 404 30.52 10.86 47.76
N LYS A 405 31.28 11.56 46.91
CA LYS A 405 32.60 12.11 47.21
C LYS A 405 32.53 13.63 47.23
N GLU A 406 33.41 14.28 48.01
CA GLU A 406 33.49 15.74 48.06
C GLU A 406 33.68 16.31 46.65
N GLY A 407 32.78 17.21 46.24
CA GLY A 407 32.74 17.80 44.91
C GLY A 407 31.83 17.10 43.90
N ASP A 408 31.23 15.96 44.23
CA ASP A 408 30.22 15.30 43.37
C ASP A 408 28.99 16.20 43.18
N ILE A 409 28.41 16.16 41.98
CA ILE A 409 27.27 17.00 41.58
C ILE A 409 26.06 16.11 41.38
N TRP A 410 24.93 16.49 41.98
CA TRP A 410 23.64 15.84 41.80
C TRP A 410 22.63 16.81 41.19
N PHE A 411 22.22 16.51 39.96
CA PHE A 411 21.10 17.14 39.27
C PHE A 411 19.81 16.49 39.76
N LYS A 412 19.30 17.00 40.87
CA LYS A 412 18.08 16.51 41.51
C LYS A 412 16.86 17.06 40.76
N LYS A 413 16.03 16.16 40.25
CA LYS A 413 14.73 16.52 39.62
C LYS A 413 13.68 16.78 40.71
N ASN A 414 13.08 17.97 40.73
CA ASN A 414 12.04 18.34 41.69
C ASN A 414 10.86 19.01 40.95
N GLY A 415 9.81 18.24 40.67
CA GLY A 415 8.76 18.68 39.75
C GLY A 415 9.31 19.02 38.36
N PRO A 416 8.98 20.19 37.78
CA PRO A 416 9.50 20.62 36.49
C PRO A 416 10.91 21.24 36.58
N ASP A 417 11.46 21.42 37.78
CA ASP A 417 12.74 22.10 38.00
C ASP A 417 13.89 21.09 38.21
N ASP A 418 15.06 21.51 37.76
CA ASP A 418 16.35 20.91 38.09
C ASP A 418 17.03 21.71 39.22
N GLU A 419 17.42 21.02 40.28
CA GLU A 419 18.25 21.54 41.37
C GLU A 419 19.67 20.97 41.26
N ILE A 420 20.68 21.82 41.48
CA ILE A 420 22.08 21.41 41.48
C ILE A 420 22.58 21.35 42.92
N TRP A 421 22.86 20.15 43.38
CA TRP A 421 23.41 19.88 44.70
C TRP A 421 24.88 19.48 44.56
N ILE A 422 25.74 19.98 45.46
CA ILE A 422 27.16 19.62 45.51
C ILE A 422 27.48 19.05 46.89
N TYR A 423 28.05 17.85 46.92
CA TYR A 423 28.44 17.20 48.17
C TYR A 423 29.66 17.91 48.76
N THR A 424 29.46 18.62 49.88
CA THR A 424 30.42 19.59 50.40
C THR A 424 30.66 19.36 51.89
N LYS A 425 31.87 19.67 52.36
CA LYS A 425 32.19 19.67 53.78
C LYS A 425 31.55 20.86 54.50
N LEU A 426 30.75 20.60 55.52
CA LEU A 426 30.12 21.60 56.36
C LEU A 426 31.08 22.16 57.42
N ALA A 427 30.70 23.30 58.02
CA ALA A 427 31.51 24.02 59.01
C ALA A 427 31.79 23.22 60.29
N ASP A 428 30.95 22.22 60.61
CA ASP A 428 31.10 21.31 61.74
C ASP A 428 32.01 20.09 61.44
N GLY A 429 32.53 20.00 60.22
CA GLY A 429 33.41 18.93 59.77
C GLY A 429 32.70 17.70 59.20
N THR A 430 31.37 17.67 59.19
CA THR A 430 30.56 16.65 58.51
C THR A 430 30.45 16.95 57.00
N TYR A 431 29.97 16.00 56.20
CA TYR A 431 29.70 16.20 54.77
C TYR A 431 28.22 16.03 54.52
N ASP A 432 27.66 16.90 53.68
CA ASP A 432 26.27 16.82 53.27
C ASP A 432 26.08 17.36 51.84
N TRP A 433 24.96 17.01 51.22
CA TRP A 433 24.54 17.60 49.96
C TRP A 433 24.08 19.04 50.19
N VAL A 434 24.76 20.01 49.58
CA VAL A 434 24.40 21.43 49.67
C VAL A 434 23.83 21.90 48.34
N MET A 435 22.59 22.39 48.32
CA MET A 435 21.99 23.00 47.13
C MET A 435 22.75 24.28 46.78
N THR A 436 23.20 24.39 45.53
CA THR A 436 23.93 25.56 45.04
C THR A 436 23.07 26.48 44.18
N THR A 437 22.22 25.91 43.33
CA THR A 437 21.30 26.66 42.48
C THR A 437 20.11 25.79 42.05
N SER A 438 19.06 26.42 41.57
CA SER A 438 17.86 25.77 41.05
C SER A 438 17.32 26.55 39.85
N THR A 439 16.69 25.85 38.92
CA THR A 439 15.92 26.45 37.82
C THR A 439 14.57 27.02 38.29
N ARG A 440 14.19 26.74 39.54
CA ARG A 440 13.07 27.39 40.23
C ARG A 440 13.39 28.87 40.44
N LEU A 441 12.69 29.74 39.73
CA LEU A 441 12.77 31.20 39.92
C LEU A 441 12.56 31.54 41.42
N SER A 442 13.52 32.21 42.03
CA SER A 442 13.29 32.92 43.29
C SER A 442 12.66 34.28 42.98
N ASP A 443 11.80 34.78 43.88
CA ASP A 443 11.21 36.13 43.77
C ASP A 443 12.30 37.22 43.58
N GLU A 444 13.49 37.01 44.15
CA GLU A 444 14.65 37.91 43.99
C GLU A 444 15.23 37.98 42.56
N ILE A 445 15.07 36.94 41.73
CA ILE A 445 15.60 36.93 40.36
C ILE A 445 14.59 37.57 39.39
N GLN A 446 13.29 37.37 39.61
CA GLN A 446 12.24 38.00 38.81
C GLN A 446 12.24 39.52 39.01
N GLU A 447 12.43 39.99 40.26
CA GLU A 447 12.55 41.43 40.56
C GLU A 447 13.85 42.05 39.99
N LYS A 448 14.93 41.27 39.83
CA LYS A 448 16.16 41.70 39.14
C LYS A 448 16.05 41.69 37.63
N ILE A 449 15.22 40.82 37.05
CA ILE A 449 14.95 40.76 35.60
C ILE A 449 14.03 41.91 35.19
N ASP A 450 12.95 42.14 35.94
CA ASP A 450 11.98 43.21 35.66
C ASP A 450 12.54 44.61 35.97
N ASN A 451 13.51 44.72 36.92
CA ASN A 451 14.27 45.96 37.15
C ASN A 451 15.61 46.02 36.39
N SER A 452 15.98 45.00 35.62
CA SER A 452 17.06 45.11 34.63
C SER A 452 16.53 45.75 33.36
N VAL A 453 16.22 47.04 33.46
CA VAL A 453 16.16 47.89 32.28
C VAL A 453 17.50 47.73 31.56
N PRO A 454 17.54 47.36 30.26
CA PRO A 454 18.72 47.64 29.47
C PRO A 454 18.84 49.15 29.43
N SER A 455 19.68 49.71 30.30
CA SER A 455 20.15 51.07 30.13
C SER A 455 20.63 51.21 28.70
N ASP A 456 20.32 52.37 28.10
CA ASP A 456 20.57 52.84 26.73
C ASP A 456 22.03 52.72 26.19
N GLU A 457 22.81 51.72 26.59
CA GLU A 457 24.19 51.49 26.16
C GLU A 457 24.33 50.52 24.97
N ILE A 458 23.39 49.60 24.71
CA ILE A 458 23.51 48.69 23.54
C ILE A 458 23.21 49.40 22.21
N VAL A 459 22.54 50.55 22.24
CA VAL A 459 22.27 51.37 21.03
C VAL A 459 23.48 52.24 20.64
N LYS A 460 24.57 52.27 21.42
CA LYS A 460 25.78 53.06 21.07
C LYS A 460 26.94 52.25 20.51
N THR A 461 26.97 50.92 20.66
CA THR A 461 28.07 50.09 20.11
C THR A 461 27.78 49.51 18.73
N ILE A 462 26.53 49.56 18.28
CA ILE A 462 26.12 49.30 16.89
C ILE A 462 25.68 50.63 16.24
N ASN A 463 26.32 51.73 16.61
CA ASN A 463 26.18 52.98 15.89
C ASN A 463 27.47 53.23 15.12
N LEU A 464 27.33 53.15 13.81
CA LEU A 464 28.33 53.48 12.80
C LEU A 464 29.00 54.82 13.18
N SER A 465 30.26 54.79 13.62
CA SER A 465 31.11 55.95 13.39
C SER A 465 31.18 56.13 11.88
N GLN A 466 31.00 57.36 11.39
CA GLN A 466 31.03 57.72 9.97
C GLN A 466 32.42 57.58 9.32
N GLU A 467 33.29 56.71 9.85
CA GLU A 467 34.67 56.53 9.43
C GLU A 467 35.04 55.04 9.45
N MET A 468 34.37 54.24 8.62
CA MET A 468 34.94 52.97 8.17
C MET A 468 35.37 53.15 6.72
N ASP A 469 36.65 53.46 6.55
CA ASP A 469 37.42 53.76 5.35
C ASP A 469 37.63 52.55 4.40
N GLY A 470 36.64 51.66 4.34
CA GLY A 470 36.54 50.58 3.36
C GLY A 470 37.58 49.46 3.49
N LYS A 471 38.36 49.43 4.57
CA LYS A 471 39.45 48.46 4.78
C LYS A 471 39.28 47.52 5.97
N GLU A 472 38.34 47.77 6.88
CA GLU A 472 38.10 46.90 8.04
C GLU A 472 36.68 46.34 8.02
N TRP A 473 36.56 45.04 8.31
CA TRP A 473 35.27 44.36 8.45
C TRP A 473 34.87 44.30 9.93
N LEU A 474 33.57 44.49 10.23
CA LEU A 474 33.04 44.26 11.57
C LEU A 474 33.11 42.77 11.91
N LYS A 475 34.15 42.36 12.65
CA LYS A 475 34.37 40.98 13.05
C LYS A 475 33.72 40.72 14.43
N ILE A 476 32.58 40.04 14.45
CA ILE A 476 31.95 39.58 15.70
C ILE A 476 32.61 38.26 16.11
N MET A 477 33.53 38.30 17.09
CA MET A 477 34.13 37.11 17.70
C MET A 477 33.50 36.85 19.07
N GLY A 478 32.65 35.82 19.19
CA GLY A 478 32.03 35.40 20.43
C GLY A 478 31.71 33.91 20.42
N ALA A 479 31.64 33.27 21.60
CA ALA A 479 31.47 31.82 21.70
C ALA A 479 30.10 31.30 21.24
N LYS A 480 29.07 32.16 21.18
CA LYS A 480 27.71 31.85 20.71
C LYS A 480 27.06 33.11 20.12
N ILE A 481 26.59 33.03 18.87
CA ILE A 481 25.72 34.04 18.23
C ILE A 481 24.37 33.36 18.00
N TRP A 482 23.29 33.96 18.51
CA TRP A 482 21.92 33.48 18.30
C TRP A 482 21.15 34.54 17.51
N LEU A 483 20.70 34.18 16.31
CA LEU A 483 19.81 35.02 15.49
C LEU A 483 18.38 34.50 15.63
N THR A 484 17.43 35.39 15.92
CA THR A 484 16.01 35.04 16.05
C THR A 484 15.28 35.21 14.71
N ASP A 485 14.02 34.82 14.67
CA ASP A 485 13.09 34.94 13.54
C ASP A 485 12.81 36.39 13.10
N GLN A 486 13.13 37.38 13.95
CA GLN A 486 13.02 38.80 13.62
C GLN A 486 14.18 39.30 12.75
N THR A 487 15.28 38.56 12.63
CA THR A 487 16.46 38.97 11.85
C THR A 487 16.32 38.56 10.39
N ARG A 488 16.12 39.53 9.51
CA ARG A 488 16.17 39.34 8.05
C ARG A 488 17.59 39.62 7.53
N ILE A 489 18.16 38.65 6.80
CA ILE A 489 19.40 38.84 6.04
C ILE A 489 19.03 38.88 4.56
N ASP A 490 19.21 40.03 3.91
CA ASP A 490 18.86 40.20 2.50
C ASP A 490 19.88 39.53 1.57
N ASP A 491 21.17 39.73 1.81
CA ASP A 491 22.27 39.18 1.01
C ASP A 491 23.36 38.58 1.93
N ALA A 492 23.35 37.25 2.09
CA ALA A 492 24.37 36.54 2.84
C ALA A 492 25.50 36.05 1.91
N ILE A 493 26.75 36.35 2.24
CA ILE A 493 27.93 35.73 1.60
C ILE A 493 28.46 34.65 2.56
N ILE A 494 28.21 33.38 2.25
CA ILE A 494 28.63 32.22 3.04
C ILE A 494 29.69 31.45 2.26
N GLN A 495 30.90 31.31 2.80
CA GLN A 495 31.96 30.50 2.19
C GLN A 495 31.80 29.01 2.54
N ASP A 496 31.63 28.70 3.83
CA ASP A 496 31.38 27.36 4.37
C ASP A 496 30.34 27.43 5.49
N ALA A 497 29.40 26.47 5.55
CA ALA A 497 28.41 26.38 6.63
C ALA A 497 28.23 24.94 7.15
N MET A 498 28.26 24.78 8.47
CA MET A 498 27.89 23.53 9.15
C MET A 498 26.38 23.55 9.46
N ILE A 499 25.56 23.13 8.49
CA ILE A 499 24.10 23.13 8.63
C ILE A 499 23.66 21.72 9.07
N GLY A 500 23.03 21.62 10.25
CA GLY A 500 22.49 20.34 10.74
C GLY A 500 21.28 19.86 9.92
N ASN A 501 20.34 20.76 9.61
CA ASN A 501 19.15 20.50 8.78
C ASN A 501 18.82 21.75 7.94
N LEU A 502 18.50 21.57 6.65
CA LEU A 502 18.10 22.64 5.73
C LEU A 502 16.72 22.35 5.13
N SER A 503 15.76 23.27 5.30
CA SER A 503 14.51 23.25 4.52
C SER A 503 14.74 23.93 3.17
N ALA A 504 15.04 23.13 2.13
CA ALA A 504 15.46 23.61 0.82
C ALA A 504 14.31 23.94 -0.16
N SER A 505 13.08 24.20 0.33
CA SER A 505 11.88 24.39 -0.51
C SER A 505 11.96 25.55 -1.51
N LYS A 506 12.89 26.50 -1.32
CA LYS A 506 13.11 27.66 -2.19
C LYS A 506 14.55 27.74 -2.73
N LEU A 507 15.35 26.68 -2.60
CA LEU A 507 16.74 26.69 -3.05
C LEU A 507 16.79 26.88 -4.58
N THR A 508 17.25 28.05 -5.02
CA THR A 508 17.47 28.36 -6.43
C THR A 508 18.97 28.56 -6.61
N ALA A 509 19.63 27.62 -7.31
CA ALA A 509 21.07 27.65 -7.56
C ALA A 509 21.35 27.43 -9.04
N GLY A 510 22.41 28.05 -9.59
CA GLY A 510 22.83 27.82 -10.98
C GLY A 510 23.37 26.40 -11.18
N THR A 511 24.32 26.00 -10.32
CA THR A 511 24.91 24.65 -10.31
C THR A 511 24.99 24.16 -8.87
N ILE A 512 24.52 22.95 -8.61
CA ILE A 512 24.72 22.25 -7.33
C ILE A 512 25.69 21.09 -7.60
N ASN A 513 26.85 21.08 -6.95
CA ASN A 513 27.74 19.92 -6.97
C ASN A 513 27.22 18.88 -5.96
N ALA A 514 26.63 17.80 -6.46
CA ALA A 514 25.97 16.77 -5.68
C ALA A 514 26.78 15.46 -5.58
N SER A 515 28.12 15.52 -5.68
CA SER A 515 28.98 14.32 -5.73
C SER A 515 28.78 13.34 -4.56
N ASP A 516 28.42 13.86 -3.37
CA ASP A 516 28.22 13.07 -2.14
C ASP A 516 26.78 13.17 -1.59
N VAL A 517 25.79 13.52 -2.43
CA VAL A 517 24.41 13.80 -1.98
C VAL A 517 23.45 12.68 -2.37
N ASN A 518 22.69 12.15 -1.40
CA ASN A 518 21.58 11.23 -1.64
C ASN A 518 20.25 11.97 -1.72
N ILE A 519 19.59 11.96 -2.88
CA ILE A 519 18.26 12.54 -3.07
C ILE A 519 17.22 11.42 -3.13
N ILE A 520 16.28 11.42 -2.19
CA ILE A 520 15.16 10.47 -2.13
C ILE A 520 13.90 11.21 -2.60
N ASN A 521 13.13 10.61 -3.52
CA ASN A 521 11.90 11.19 -4.11
C ASN A 521 12.12 12.46 -4.95
N LEU A 522 13.16 12.47 -5.81
CA LEU A 522 13.39 13.56 -6.76
C LEU A 522 12.22 13.68 -7.76
N ASN A 523 11.48 14.78 -7.71
CA ASN A 523 10.53 15.15 -8.76
C ASN A 523 11.28 15.89 -9.89
N ALA A 524 11.78 15.14 -10.87
CA ALA A 524 12.49 15.69 -12.01
C ALA A 524 11.67 15.51 -13.30
N SER A 525 10.99 16.57 -13.72
CA SER A 525 10.27 16.60 -15.00
C SER A 525 11.21 16.69 -16.21
N ASN A 526 12.41 17.25 -16.03
CA ASN A 526 13.46 17.33 -17.05
C ASN A 526 14.83 16.97 -16.43
N ILE A 527 15.45 15.90 -16.92
CA ILE A 527 16.84 15.55 -16.58
C ILE A 527 17.67 15.63 -17.88
N SER A 528 18.61 16.57 -17.95
CA SER A 528 19.61 16.64 -19.01
C SER A 528 20.93 16.10 -18.48
N THR A 529 21.22 14.82 -18.76
CA THR A 529 22.44 14.14 -18.33
C THR A 529 23.07 13.39 -19.51
N GLY A 530 24.39 13.17 -19.48
CA GLY A 530 25.08 12.36 -20.49
C GLY A 530 24.79 10.87 -20.32
N THR A 531 25.12 10.32 -19.15
CA THR A 531 24.86 8.92 -18.79
C THR A 531 24.04 8.86 -17.51
N LEU A 532 22.93 8.12 -17.51
CA LEU A 532 22.14 7.81 -16.33
C LEU A 532 22.27 6.33 -16.00
N THR A 533 22.97 6.01 -14.91
CA THR A 533 23.10 4.63 -14.41
C THR A 533 22.01 4.39 -13.35
N ALA A 534 20.93 3.68 -13.70
CA ALA A 534 19.82 3.36 -12.81
C ALA A 534 19.56 1.84 -12.77
N VAL A 535 19.19 1.31 -11.60
CA VAL A 535 18.96 -0.14 -11.39
C VAL A 535 17.52 -0.54 -11.74
N ASP A 536 16.54 0.30 -11.43
CA ASP A 536 15.12 0.06 -11.70
C ASP A 536 14.52 1.28 -12.44
N ILE A 537 14.10 1.10 -13.69
CA ILE A 537 13.36 2.12 -14.47
C ILE A 537 11.98 1.54 -14.79
N LYS A 538 10.92 2.03 -14.14
CA LYS A 538 9.54 1.52 -14.26
C LYS A 538 8.62 2.59 -14.89
N GLY A 539 7.81 2.20 -15.87
CA GLY A 539 6.74 3.06 -16.42
C GLY A 539 7.21 4.19 -17.34
N VAL A 540 8.30 4.00 -18.10
CA VAL A 540 8.86 5.03 -18.98
C VAL A 540 8.39 4.91 -20.43
N ASN A 541 8.05 6.03 -21.05
CA ASN A 541 7.92 6.16 -22.49
C ASN A 541 9.29 6.55 -23.07
N ILE A 542 9.92 5.65 -23.83
CA ILE A 542 11.18 5.94 -24.52
C ILE A 542 10.86 6.47 -25.92
N THR A 543 11.10 7.76 -26.18
CA THR A 543 10.87 8.40 -27.48
C THR A 543 12.20 8.85 -28.10
N GLY A 544 12.34 8.69 -29.42
CA GLY A 544 13.54 9.12 -30.17
C GLY A 544 14.86 8.43 -29.81
N SER A 545 14.85 7.41 -28.94
CA SER A 545 16.06 6.74 -28.44
C SER A 545 16.15 5.29 -28.93
N GLU A 546 17.37 4.81 -29.12
CA GLU A 546 17.68 3.41 -29.44
C GLU A 546 17.95 2.61 -28.16
N PHE A 547 17.31 1.45 -28.00
CA PHE A 547 17.68 0.50 -26.94
C PHE A 547 18.70 -0.49 -27.49
N LYS A 548 19.94 -0.46 -26.99
CA LYS A 548 21.02 -1.39 -27.38
C LYS A 548 21.52 -2.13 -26.15
N THR A 549 21.55 -3.46 -26.22
CA THR A 549 22.22 -4.27 -25.20
C THR A 549 23.71 -4.39 -25.50
N GLU A 550 24.58 -4.22 -24.52
CA GLU A 550 26.00 -4.58 -24.63
C GLU A 550 26.20 -6.00 -24.08
N SER A 551 26.59 -6.93 -24.96
CA SER A 551 26.80 -8.35 -24.67
C SER A 551 27.88 -8.90 -25.61
N THR A 552 28.61 -9.93 -25.15
CA THR A 552 29.69 -10.57 -25.92
C THR A 552 29.19 -11.63 -26.89
N ASP A 553 28.00 -12.20 -26.67
CA ASP A 553 27.54 -13.40 -27.38
C ASP A 553 26.50 -13.06 -28.46
N GLY A 554 25.85 -11.90 -28.34
CA GLY A 554 24.85 -11.38 -29.28
C GLY A 554 24.13 -10.18 -28.67
N LYS A 555 23.77 -9.21 -29.51
CA LYS A 555 23.19 -7.93 -29.09
C LYS A 555 21.79 -7.77 -29.65
N ILE A 556 20.94 -7.05 -28.91
CA ILE A 556 19.62 -6.63 -29.33
C ILE A 556 19.63 -5.11 -29.48
N ARG A 557 19.12 -4.63 -30.62
CA ARG A 557 18.91 -3.21 -30.91
C ARG A 557 17.45 -2.97 -31.27
N ILE A 558 16.73 -2.20 -30.45
CA ILE A 558 15.37 -1.76 -30.74
C ILE A 558 15.45 -0.33 -31.29
N SER A 559 15.12 -0.16 -32.57
CA SER A 559 15.15 1.13 -33.26
C SER A 559 14.18 1.16 -34.43
N GLY A 560 13.45 2.26 -34.61
CA GLY A 560 12.54 2.42 -35.75
C GLY A 560 11.40 1.40 -35.80
N GLY A 561 10.96 0.89 -34.65
CA GLY A 561 9.91 -0.13 -34.55
C GLY A 561 10.38 -1.57 -34.77
N ALA A 562 11.63 -1.79 -35.19
CA ALA A 562 12.20 -3.13 -35.35
C ALA A 562 13.03 -3.54 -34.12
N ILE A 563 12.98 -4.83 -33.79
CA ILE A 563 13.92 -5.50 -32.88
C ILE A 563 14.96 -6.18 -33.76
N ASN A 564 16.19 -5.69 -33.74
CA ASN A 564 17.31 -6.22 -34.51
C ASN A 564 18.20 -7.09 -33.64
N PHE A 565 18.54 -8.29 -34.11
CA PHE A 565 19.50 -9.20 -33.49
C PHE A 565 20.82 -9.09 -34.24
N LEU A 566 21.86 -8.70 -33.51
CA LEU A 566 23.20 -8.52 -34.04
C LEU A 566 24.17 -9.52 -33.41
N ASP A 567 25.16 -9.95 -34.18
CA ASP A 567 26.23 -10.77 -33.65
C ASP A 567 27.19 -9.96 -32.76
N SER A 568 28.23 -10.61 -32.23
CA SER A 568 29.24 -9.98 -31.39
C SER A 568 30.04 -8.86 -32.10
N SER A 569 29.99 -8.80 -33.44
CA SER A 569 30.63 -7.79 -34.29
C SER A 569 29.65 -6.69 -34.76
N ASP A 570 28.48 -6.58 -34.14
CA ASP A 570 27.40 -5.63 -34.50
C ASP A 570 26.84 -5.85 -35.93
N LYS A 571 26.95 -7.07 -36.49
CA LYS A 571 26.33 -7.39 -37.80
C LYS A 571 24.93 -7.96 -37.60
N LEU A 572 23.94 -7.37 -38.29
CA LEU A 572 22.56 -7.85 -38.30
C LEU A 572 22.47 -9.29 -38.83
N PHE A 573 21.90 -10.20 -38.05
CA PHE A 573 21.62 -11.56 -38.49
C PHE A 573 20.14 -11.94 -38.40
N GLY A 574 19.32 -11.17 -37.67
CA GLY A 574 17.87 -11.37 -37.66
C GLY A 574 17.10 -10.15 -37.16
N SER A 575 15.79 -10.13 -37.41
CA SER A 575 14.92 -9.05 -36.94
C SER A 575 13.46 -9.49 -36.73
N PHE A 576 12.77 -8.77 -35.84
CA PHE A 576 11.32 -8.72 -35.75
C PHE A 576 10.86 -7.31 -36.09
N GLN A 577 10.08 -7.17 -37.15
CA GLN A 577 9.67 -5.87 -37.65
C GLN A 577 8.18 -5.87 -38.05
N PRO A 578 7.35 -4.97 -37.50
CA PRO A 578 6.08 -4.67 -38.12
C PRO A 578 6.34 -3.99 -39.45
N THR A 579 5.75 -4.52 -40.52
CA THR A 579 5.86 -3.98 -41.87
C THR A 579 4.49 -4.00 -42.54
N GLU A 580 4.32 -3.24 -43.60
CA GLU A 580 3.14 -3.33 -44.45
C GLU A 580 3.51 -4.10 -45.71
N THR A 581 2.63 -5.03 -46.11
CA THR A 581 2.73 -5.68 -47.42
C THR A 581 2.51 -4.65 -48.53
N GLY A 582 2.87 -4.98 -49.78
CA GLY A 582 2.64 -4.10 -50.93
C GLY A 582 1.19 -3.64 -51.11
N ASP A 583 0.24 -4.35 -50.48
CA ASP A 583 -1.20 -4.05 -50.49
C ASP A 583 -1.68 -3.29 -49.22
N GLY A 584 -0.76 -2.83 -48.37
CA GLY A 584 -1.06 -2.04 -47.17
C GLY A 584 -1.54 -2.85 -45.95
N LEU A 585 -1.44 -4.19 -45.98
CA LEU A 585 -1.78 -5.02 -44.81
C LEU A 585 -0.63 -5.03 -43.81
N PRO A 586 -0.86 -4.69 -42.52
CA PRO A 586 0.16 -4.77 -41.49
C PRO A 586 0.47 -6.24 -41.16
N VAL A 587 1.74 -6.61 -41.23
CA VAL A 587 2.25 -7.94 -40.91
C VAL A 587 3.44 -7.84 -39.97
N LEU A 588 3.66 -8.87 -39.15
CA LEU A 588 4.88 -9.00 -38.38
C LEU A 588 5.87 -9.86 -39.17
N GLN A 589 6.91 -9.23 -39.71
CA GLN A 589 7.97 -9.92 -40.42
C GLN A 589 9.04 -10.42 -39.44
N MET A 590 9.35 -11.71 -39.51
CA MET A 590 10.50 -12.33 -38.84
C MET A 590 11.54 -12.70 -39.90
N GLY A 591 12.70 -12.05 -39.87
CA GLY A 591 13.79 -12.28 -40.84
C GLY A 591 15.03 -12.84 -40.16
N SER A 592 15.74 -13.74 -40.84
CA SER A 592 17.07 -14.22 -40.43
C SER A 592 17.94 -14.47 -41.66
N ASN A 593 19.22 -14.09 -41.59
CA ASN A 593 20.20 -14.31 -42.66
C ASN A 593 20.73 -15.75 -42.70
N SER A 594 20.57 -16.51 -41.60
CA SER A 594 21.10 -17.88 -41.47
C SER A 594 20.01 -18.94 -41.29
N GLY A 595 18.84 -18.56 -40.79
CA GLY A 595 17.71 -19.46 -40.53
C GLY A 595 16.99 -19.17 -39.21
N ILE A 596 15.78 -19.71 -39.06
CA ILE A 596 14.99 -19.65 -37.82
C ILE A 596 14.85 -21.08 -37.31
N LEU A 597 15.45 -21.39 -36.16
CA LEU A 597 15.34 -22.69 -35.51
C LEU A 597 14.34 -22.60 -34.34
N LEU A 598 13.27 -23.40 -34.40
CA LEU A 598 12.29 -23.54 -33.33
C LEU A 598 12.49 -24.89 -32.64
N THR A 599 13.15 -24.88 -31.48
CA THR A 599 13.46 -26.11 -30.72
C THR A 599 12.55 -26.21 -29.50
N ALA A 600 11.84 -27.33 -29.35
CA ALA A 600 11.31 -27.72 -28.05
C ALA A 600 12.47 -28.20 -27.18
N GLY A 601 12.60 -27.70 -25.94
CA GLY A 601 13.69 -28.09 -25.03
C GLY A 601 13.75 -29.60 -24.75
N ASN A 602 14.77 -30.05 -24.00
CA ASN A 602 15.08 -31.47 -23.76
C ASN A 602 13.96 -32.32 -23.11
N ASN A 603 12.83 -31.71 -22.70
CA ASN A 603 11.65 -32.43 -22.25
C ASN A 603 10.64 -32.51 -23.39
N SER A 604 10.23 -33.73 -23.73
CA SER A 604 9.26 -34.09 -24.76
C SER A 604 8.10 -33.10 -24.79
N ALA A 605 8.06 -32.24 -25.79
CA ALA A 605 6.90 -31.39 -26.02
C ALA A 605 5.72 -32.29 -26.36
N TYR A 606 4.82 -32.45 -25.39
CA TYR A 606 3.67 -33.33 -25.51
C TYR A 606 2.72 -32.92 -26.66
N ARG A 607 2.80 -31.66 -27.11
CA ARG A 607 2.12 -31.09 -28.28
C ARG A 607 2.88 -29.89 -28.84
N SER A 608 3.85 -30.10 -29.73
CA SER A 608 4.43 -29.02 -30.54
C SER A 608 3.61 -28.83 -31.81
N SER A 609 2.76 -27.80 -31.88
CA SER A 609 2.05 -27.43 -33.10
C SER A 609 2.57 -26.11 -33.64
N LEU A 610 3.14 -26.13 -34.85
CA LEU A 610 3.30 -24.91 -35.66
C LEU A 610 1.97 -24.66 -36.39
N ILE A 611 1.09 -23.87 -35.78
CA ILE A 611 -0.20 -23.48 -36.38
C ILE A 611 0.07 -22.33 -37.34
N LEU A 612 0.06 -22.64 -38.63
CA LEU A 612 0.08 -21.65 -39.69
C LEU A 612 -1.39 -21.47 -40.13
N GLY A 613 -2.08 -20.43 -39.64
CA GLY A 613 -3.49 -20.13 -39.98
C GLY A 613 -4.42 -19.86 -38.78
N ASP A 614 -5.62 -19.33 -39.05
CA ASP A 614 -6.64 -19.02 -38.02
C ASP A 614 -7.25 -20.31 -37.43
N ALA A 615 -7.06 -20.50 -36.12
CA ALA A 615 -7.59 -21.65 -35.37
C ALA A 615 -9.06 -21.50 -34.95
N THR A 616 -9.72 -20.36 -35.23
CA THR A 616 -11.04 -20.01 -34.66
C THR A 616 -12.21 -19.91 -35.67
N GLY A 617 -11.96 -20.12 -36.96
CA GLY A 617 -13.00 -20.51 -37.91
C GLY A 617 -13.79 -19.36 -38.59
N THR A 618 -14.42 -19.76 -39.70
CA THR A 618 -15.24 -19.02 -40.70
C THR A 618 -14.54 -18.52 -41.98
N GLY A 619 -13.20 -18.38 -42.01
CA GLY A 619 -12.46 -18.02 -43.22
C GLY A 619 -11.81 -19.21 -43.94
N LYS A 620 -11.79 -19.22 -45.28
CA LYS A 620 -10.89 -20.09 -46.06
C LYS A 620 -9.45 -19.60 -45.87
N SER A 621 -8.81 -19.97 -44.76
CA SER A 621 -7.40 -19.69 -44.52
C SER A 621 -6.55 -20.59 -45.41
N THR A 622 -5.99 -20.04 -46.48
CA THR A 622 -4.95 -20.73 -47.26
C THR A 622 -3.60 -20.50 -46.60
N THR A 623 -3.06 -21.55 -45.99
CA THR A 623 -1.67 -21.56 -45.54
C THR A 623 -0.78 -21.94 -46.71
N THR A 624 -0.04 -20.97 -47.23
CA THR A 624 0.89 -21.20 -48.33
C THR A 624 2.31 -21.33 -47.78
N LEU A 625 2.85 -22.56 -47.80
CA LEU A 625 4.29 -22.78 -47.69
C LEU A 625 4.88 -22.51 -49.08
N TYR A 626 5.51 -21.34 -49.25
CA TYR A 626 6.11 -20.93 -50.51
C TYR A 626 7.64 -20.99 -50.41
N SER A 627 8.27 -21.62 -51.39
CA SER A 627 9.72 -21.55 -51.57
C SER A 627 10.01 -21.25 -53.03
N ALA A 628 10.79 -20.19 -53.28
CA ALA A 628 11.11 -19.74 -54.63
C ALA A 628 12.17 -20.63 -55.32
N SER A 629 13.01 -21.32 -54.54
CA SER A 629 14.23 -21.96 -55.07
C SER A 629 14.62 -23.29 -54.43
N SER A 630 14.00 -23.69 -53.32
CA SER A 630 14.40 -24.86 -52.53
C SER A 630 13.21 -25.77 -52.25
N PRO A 631 13.37 -27.11 -52.32
CA PRO A 631 12.27 -28.00 -51.96
C PRO A 631 11.86 -27.78 -50.50
N ILE A 632 10.55 -27.77 -50.26
CA ILE A 632 10.01 -27.81 -48.90
C ILE A 632 9.99 -29.28 -48.50
N SER A 633 10.78 -29.65 -47.50
CA SER A 633 10.81 -30.99 -46.94
C SER A 633 10.15 -31.02 -45.56
N ILE A 634 9.14 -31.88 -45.41
CA ILE A 634 8.63 -32.27 -44.09
C ILE A 634 9.24 -33.64 -43.81
N MET A 635 10.19 -33.68 -42.87
CA MET A 635 10.85 -34.90 -42.43
C MET A 635 10.13 -35.39 -41.17
N TYR A 636 9.48 -36.55 -41.27
CA TYR A 636 8.84 -37.20 -40.12
C TYR A 636 9.86 -38.05 -39.34
N ASN A 637 10.81 -38.66 -40.06
CA ASN A 637 11.98 -39.38 -39.56
C ASN A 637 13.04 -39.50 -40.68
N ASP A 638 14.16 -40.17 -40.43
CA ASP A 638 15.27 -40.32 -41.39
C ASP A 638 14.87 -41.09 -42.68
N GLU A 639 13.70 -41.73 -42.70
CA GLU A 639 13.27 -42.62 -43.79
C GLU A 639 12.06 -42.08 -44.57
N THR A 640 11.26 -41.19 -43.96
CA THR A 640 9.99 -40.70 -44.52
C THR A 640 10.06 -39.21 -44.75
N THR A 641 10.03 -38.83 -46.03
CA THR A 641 10.02 -37.42 -46.45
C THR A 641 8.89 -37.15 -47.41
N ILE A 642 8.18 -36.05 -47.20
CA ILE A 642 7.29 -35.44 -48.18
C ILE A 642 8.02 -34.21 -48.71
N GLY A 643 8.45 -34.28 -49.96
CA GLY A 643 9.08 -33.18 -50.69
C GLY A 643 8.09 -32.57 -51.67
N LEU A 644 8.00 -31.24 -51.67
CA LEU A 644 7.35 -30.47 -52.73
C LEU A 644 8.45 -29.79 -53.53
N ASP A 645 8.52 -30.09 -54.83
CA ASP A 645 9.44 -29.45 -55.77
C ASP A 645 8.75 -29.05 -57.08
N SER A 646 9.51 -28.50 -58.02
CA SER A 646 8.98 -28.07 -59.33
C SER A 646 8.42 -29.22 -60.19
N ASN A 647 8.74 -30.48 -59.86
CA ASN A 647 8.29 -31.67 -60.55
C ASN A 647 7.10 -32.35 -59.85
N GLY A 648 6.69 -31.86 -58.67
CA GLY A 648 5.48 -32.28 -57.98
C GLY A 648 5.70 -32.72 -56.53
N VAL A 649 4.88 -33.67 -56.08
CA VAL A 649 4.94 -34.24 -54.73
C VAL A 649 5.78 -35.52 -54.78
N THR A 650 6.92 -35.53 -54.10
CA THR A 650 7.73 -36.73 -53.89
C THR A 650 7.51 -37.24 -52.47
N ILE A 651 6.98 -38.46 -52.33
CA ILE A 651 6.99 -39.19 -51.07
C ILE A 651 8.05 -40.28 -51.16
N LYS A 652 9.06 -40.25 -50.27
CA LYS A 652 9.98 -41.37 -50.06
C LYS A 652 9.56 -42.05 -48.75
N GLY A 653 9.20 -43.34 -48.81
CA GLY A 653 8.73 -44.13 -47.65
C GLY A 653 7.32 -44.70 -47.81
N LYS A 654 6.77 -45.30 -46.75
CA LYS A 654 5.38 -45.82 -46.69
C LYS A 654 4.42 -44.67 -46.39
N LEU A 655 3.34 -44.57 -47.15
CA LEU A 655 2.26 -43.60 -46.93
C LEU A 655 0.97 -44.35 -46.56
N ALA A 656 0.42 -44.10 -45.37
CA ALA A 656 -0.76 -44.79 -44.85
C ALA A 656 -1.86 -43.77 -44.49
N GLY A 657 -3.12 -44.12 -44.76
CA GLY A 657 -4.29 -43.36 -44.28
C GLY A 657 -4.70 -42.15 -45.13
N ILE A 658 -4.63 -42.23 -46.46
CA ILE A 658 -5.16 -41.17 -47.33
C ILE A 658 -6.64 -41.43 -47.61
N ASN A 659 -7.52 -40.59 -47.05
CA ASN A 659 -8.97 -40.69 -47.28
C ASN A 659 -9.43 -40.16 -48.66
N GLY A 660 -8.51 -39.64 -49.49
CA GLY A 660 -8.80 -39.25 -50.87
C GLY A 660 -7.54 -38.87 -51.64
N LEU A 661 -7.24 -39.60 -52.73
CA LEU A 661 -6.13 -39.30 -53.63
C LEU A 661 -6.68 -39.05 -55.04
N ARG A 662 -6.58 -37.80 -55.53
CA ARG A 662 -6.94 -37.44 -56.91
C ARG A 662 -5.68 -37.19 -57.73
N ILE A 663 -5.47 -38.00 -58.76
CA ILE A 663 -4.37 -37.86 -59.72
C ILE A 663 -4.99 -37.54 -61.09
N ASN A 664 -4.66 -36.38 -61.66
CA ASN A 664 -5.31 -35.88 -62.88
C ASN A 664 -4.69 -36.37 -64.19
N ASP A 665 -3.46 -36.91 -64.17
CA ASP A 665 -2.73 -37.29 -65.39
C ASP A 665 -2.50 -38.81 -65.47
N ARG A 666 -1.48 -39.33 -64.77
CA ARG A 666 -1.10 -40.75 -64.85
C ARG A 666 -0.66 -41.32 -63.50
N VAL A 667 -1.01 -42.57 -63.26
CA VAL A 667 -0.47 -43.40 -62.18
C VAL A 667 0.42 -44.49 -62.79
N PHE A 668 1.66 -44.62 -62.33
CA PHE A 668 2.55 -45.73 -62.71
C PHE A 668 2.79 -46.62 -61.49
N ILE A 669 2.43 -47.89 -61.59
CA ILE A 669 2.55 -48.88 -60.51
C ILE A 669 3.49 -49.98 -61.02
N SER A 670 4.66 -50.14 -60.39
CA SER A 670 5.63 -51.18 -60.74
C SER A 670 5.40 -52.50 -59.99
N GLY A 671 4.57 -52.49 -58.94
CA GLY A 671 4.15 -53.65 -58.16
C GLY A 671 2.70 -54.05 -58.42
N ALA A 672 2.14 -54.88 -57.53
CA ALA A 672 0.72 -55.24 -57.58
C ALA A 672 -0.17 -54.06 -57.12
N LEU A 673 -1.33 -53.90 -57.77
CA LEU A 673 -2.41 -53.03 -57.31
C LEU A 673 -3.46 -53.92 -56.60
N GLN A 674 -3.74 -53.64 -55.34
CA GLN A 674 -4.85 -54.22 -54.58
C GLN A 674 -5.90 -53.13 -54.36
N VAL A 675 -7.15 -53.42 -54.70
CA VAL A 675 -8.30 -52.56 -54.45
C VAL A 675 -9.29 -53.38 -53.63
N ASN A 676 -9.56 -52.95 -52.39
CA ASN A 676 -10.50 -53.65 -51.51
C ASN A 676 -11.97 -53.29 -51.82
N GLY A 677 -12.22 -52.07 -52.30
CA GLY A 677 -13.52 -51.63 -52.78
C GLY A 677 -13.67 -51.75 -54.31
N ASP A 678 -14.54 -50.92 -54.87
CA ASP A 678 -14.82 -50.91 -56.30
C ASP A 678 -13.72 -50.23 -57.13
N LEU A 679 -13.41 -50.80 -58.29
CA LEU A 679 -12.57 -50.19 -59.32
C LEU A 679 -13.41 -49.80 -60.55
N ASP A 680 -13.91 -48.57 -60.56
CA ASP A 680 -14.64 -48.01 -61.69
C ASP A 680 -13.67 -47.54 -62.79
N VAL A 681 -13.74 -48.17 -63.97
CA VAL A 681 -12.95 -47.81 -65.15
C VAL A 681 -13.86 -47.25 -66.22
N TYR A 682 -13.88 -45.92 -66.39
CA TYR A 682 -14.61 -45.26 -67.49
C TYR A 682 -13.92 -45.43 -68.87
N GLY A 683 -12.66 -45.85 -68.88
CA GLY A 683 -11.86 -46.11 -70.08
C GLY A 683 -11.79 -47.59 -70.48
N SER A 684 -10.78 -47.98 -71.26
CA SER A 684 -10.59 -49.38 -71.67
C SER A 684 -9.94 -50.23 -70.56
N LYS A 685 -10.53 -51.39 -70.25
CA LYS A 685 -9.91 -52.46 -69.44
C LYS A 685 -9.27 -53.50 -70.38
N ASN A 686 -7.98 -53.37 -70.64
CA ASN A 686 -7.26 -54.23 -71.57
C ASN A 686 -6.14 -55.03 -70.88
N ALA A 687 -5.99 -56.31 -71.24
CA ALA A 687 -4.79 -57.08 -70.96
C ALA A 687 -3.77 -56.87 -72.08
N ALA A 688 -2.49 -56.71 -71.71
CA ALA A 688 -1.41 -56.57 -72.67
C ALA A 688 -0.74 -57.93 -72.96
N HIS A 689 -0.52 -58.22 -74.24
CA HIS A 689 0.04 -59.46 -74.74
C HIS A 689 1.19 -59.17 -75.70
N VAL A 690 2.26 -59.94 -75.60
CA VAL A 690 3.39 -59.86 -76.53
C VAL A 690 3.06 -60.72 -77.75
N THR A 691 3.02 -60.11 -78.93
CA THR A 691 2.91 -60.77 -80.24
C THR A 691 4.21 -60.60 -81.02
N ARG A 692 4.34 -61.27 -82.16
CA ARG A 692 5.56 -61.23 -83.01
C ARG A 692 5.97 -59.83 -83.47
N ASP A 693 5.07 -58.85 -83.47
CA ASP A 693 5.25 -57.50 -83.99
C ASP A 693 5.06 -56.39 -82.95
N GLY A 694 4.87 -56.73 -81.67
CA GLY A 694 4.77 -55.74 -80.59
C GLY A 694 3.84 -56.14 -79.44
N LEU A 695 3.35 -55.14 -78.71
CA LEU A 695 2.33 -55.32 -77.67
C LEU A 695 0.94 -55.14 -78.28
N ARG A 696 0.07 -56.12 -78.08
CA ARG A 696 -1.36 -56.04 -78.43
C ARG A 696 -2.19 -56.01 -77.16
N LEU A 697 -3.24 -55.20 -77.20
CA LEU A 697 -4.20 -55.05 -76.11
C LEU A 697 -5.46 -55.83 -76.46
N THR A 698 -5.89 -56.74 -75.61
CA THR A 698 -7.18 -57.42 -75.74
C THR A 698 -8.13 -56.91 -74.65
N PRO A 699 -9.40 -56.62 -74.97
CA PRO A 699 -10.41 -56.36 -73.95
C PRO A 699 -10.52 -57.54 -73.00
N ALA A 700 -10.65 -57.28 -71.69
CA ALA A 700 -10.77 -58.35 -70.72
C ALA A 700 -12.03 -59.20 -70.98
N TYR A 701 -11.84 -60.52 -71.10
CA TYR A 701 -12.89 -61.52 -71.27
C TYR A 701 -12.76 -62.53 -70.12
N GLU A 702 -13.71 -62.53 -69.18
CA GLU A 702 -13.55 -63.24 -67.90
C GLU A 702 -14.15 -64.65 -67.94
N THR A 703 -13.32 -65.66 -67.69
CA THR A 703 -13.71 -67.07 -67.50
C THR A 703 -12.98 -67.66 -66.30
N ALA A 704 -13.45 -68.79 -65.74
CA ALA A 704 -12.82 -69.42 -64.56
C ALA A 704 -11.38 -69.94 -64.81
N GLU A 705 -11.00 -70.08 -66.07
CA GLU A 705 -9.64 -70.33 -66.55
C GLU A 705 -9.23 -69.18 -67.48
N SER A 706 -7.93 -69.02 -67.74
CA SER A 706 -7.42 -67.97 -68.64
C SER A 706 -7.62 -68.36 -70.12
N TYR A 707 -8.77 -68.02 -70.70
CA TYR A 707 -9.09 -68.22 -72.11
C TYR A 707 -9.14 -66.91 -72.88
N LEU A 708 -8.70 -66.94 -74.14
CA LEU A 708 -8.99 -65.89 -75.11
C LEU A 708 -9.91 -66.47 -76.19
N GLY A 709 -10.84 -65.63 -76.65
CA GLY A 709 -11.83 -65.99 -77.65
C GLY A 709 -11.70 -65.17 -78.93
N ASP A 710 -11.95 -65.79 -80.07
CA ASP A 710 -12.20 -65.10 -81.34
C ASP A 710 -13.50 -65.61 -81.95
N ILE A 711 -14.24 -64.75 -82.64
CA ILE A 711 -15.59 -65.02 -83.13
C ILE A 711 -15.69 -64.58 -84.59
N GLY A 712 -16.23 -65.46 -85.42
CA GLY A 712 -16.49 -65.15 -86.81
C GLY A 712 -17.69 -65.88 -87.40
N THR A 713 -17.92 -65.65 -88.68
CA THR A 713 -18.99 -66.28 -89.46
C THR A 713 -18.42 -66.87 -90.73
N ALA A 714 -18.96 -67.99 -91.18
CA ALA A 714 -18.54 -68.65 -92.41
C ALA A 714 -19.69 -69.47 -93.04
N GLN A 715 -19.44 -70.04 -94.22
CA GLN A 715 -20.38 -70.87 -94.95
C GLN A 715 -19.65 -72.09 -95.53
N THR A 716 -20.20 -73.30 -95.36
CA THR A 716 -19.57 -74.52 -95.92
C THR A 716 -19.60 -74.54 -97.45
N GLY A 717 -18.71 -75.29 -98.10
CA GLY A 717 -18.69 -75.41 -99.56
C GLY A 717 -19.80 -76.31 -100.14
N GLU A 718 -19.78 -76.50 -101.46
CA GLU A 718 -20.67 -77.47 -102.15
C GLU A 718 -20.43 -78.92 -101.70
N ASP A 719 -19.20 -79.23 -101.28
CA ASP A 719 -18.77 -80.50 -100.70
C ASP A 719 -19.10 -80.63 -99.20
N CYS A 720 -19.90 -79.69 -98.67
CA CYS A 720 -20.31 -79.59 -97.28
C CYS A 720 -19.13 -79.40 -96.30
N THR A 721 -17.94 -78.99 -96.74
CA THR A 721 -16.76 -78.86 -95.88
C THR A 721 -16.17 -77.44 -95.94
N LEU A 722 -15.56 -76.97 -94.86
CA LEU A 722 -14.78 -75.73 -94.83
C LEU A 722 -13.65 -75.81 -93.80
N ILE A 723 -12.45 -75.36 -94.18
CA ILE A 723 -11.32 -75.18 -93.26
C ILE A 723 -11.23 -73.70 -92.90
N ILE A 724 -11.26 -73.38 -91.61
CA ILE A 724 -11.13 -72.02 -91.09
C ILE A 724 -9.74 -71.86 -90.47
N PRO A 725 -8.88 -70.95 -90.99
CA PRO A 725 -7.60 -70.67 -90.37
C PRO A 725 -7.78 -69.89 -89.07
N ILE A 726 -6.97 -70.21 -88.06
CA ILE A 726 -6.85 -69.39 -86.85
C ILE A 726 -6.04 -68.14 -87.23
N GLU A 727 -6.53 -66.96 -86.84
CA GLU A 727 -5.87 -65.68 -87.14
C GLU A 727 -4.44 -65.65 -86.57
N GLU A 728 -3.50 -65.05 -87.31
CA GLU A 728 -2.06 -65.15 -87.06
C GLU A 728 -1.67 -64.54 -85.71
N HIS A 729 -2.17 -63.35 -85.38
CA HIS A 729 -1.90 -62.69 -84.10
C HIS A 729 -2.68 -63.31 -82.94
N PHE A 730 -3.89 -63.80 -83.19
CA PHE A 730 -4.64 -64.57 -82.20
C PHE A 730 -3.89 -65.85 -81.82
N SER A 731 -3.26 -66.52 -82.79
CA SER A 731 -2.42 -67.71 -82.54
C SER A 731 -1.17 -67.42 -81.70
N ASP A 732 -0.68 -66.18 -81.67
CA ASP A 732 0.44 -65.77 -80.80
C ASP A 732 0.00 -65.72 -79.32
N VAL A 733 -1.25 -65.34 -79.06
CA VAL A 733 -1.76 -65.09 -77.71
C VAL A 733 -2.47 -66.29 -77.08
N ILE A 734 -2.93 -67.25 -77.88
CA ILE A 734 -3.41 -68.55 -77.41
C ILE A 734 -2.38 -69.66 -77.61
N ASN A 735 -2.46 -70.71 -76.81
CA ASN A 735 -1.65 -71.91 -76.97
C ASN A 735 -2.48 -73.04 -77.61
N THR A 736 -2.27 -73.28 -78.90
CA THR A 736 -2.94 -74.35 -79.66
C THR A 736 -2.29 -75.73 -79.50
N ASP A 737 -1.23 -75.87 -78.68
CA ASP A 737 -0.72 -77.17 -78.23
C ASP A 737 -1.64 -77.80 -77.17
N TYR A 738 -2.46 -76.99 -76.52
CA TYR A 738 -3.53 -77.45 -75.63
C TYR A 738 -4.85 -77.56 -76.41
N GLU A 739 -5.76 -78.41 -75.93
CA GLU A 739 -7.07 -78.57 -76.53
C GLU A 739 -7.86 -77.25 -76.46
N TYR A 740 -8.11 -76.65 -77.62
CA TYR A 740 -9.00 -75.49 -77.77
C TYR A 740 -10.41 -75.93 -78.14
N GLN A 741 -11.39 -75.13 -77.75
CA GLN A 741 -12.80 -75.40 -78.02
C GLN A 741 -13.27 -74.56 -79.20
N VAL A 742 -14.06 -75.16 -80.09
CA VAL A 742 -14.76 -74.43 -81.14
C VAL A 742 -16.24 -74.68 -81.00
N PHE A 743 -17.00 -73.61 -80.82
CA PHE A 743 -18.44 -73.63 -80.71
C PHE A 743 -19.02 -73.19 -82.06
N LEU A 744 -19.99 -73.95 -82.57
CA LEU A 744 -20.63 -73.68 -83.85
C LEU A 744 -22.13 -73.45 -83.65
N GLN A 745 -22.69 -72.50 -84.39
CA GLN A 745 -24.14 -72.30 -84.48
C GLN A 745 -24.54 -72.14 -85.95
N GLY A 746 -25.32 -73.09 -86.46
CA GLY A 746 -25.89 -73.04 -87.82
C GLY A 746 -27.08 -72.07 -87.90
N TYR A 747 -27.28 -71.47 -89.08
CA TYR A 747 -28.35 -70.51 -89.36
C TYR A 747 -29.36 -70.97 -90.42
N SER A 748 -29.27 -72.22 -90.88
CA SER A 748 -30.26 -72.83 -91.78
C SER A 748 -30.55 -74.27 -91.39
N GLU A 749 -31.58 -74.86 -92.00
CA GLU A 749 -31.97 -76.24 -91.74
C GLU A 749 -30.83 -77.22 -92.12
N GLY A 750 -30.34 -77.95 -91.12
CA GLY A 750 -29.15 -78.80 -91.20
C GLY A 750 -28.30 -78.69 -89.93
N PHE A 751 -27.32 -79.57 -89.78
CA PHE A 751 -26.35 -79.52 -88.67
C PHE A 751 -24.92 -79.26 -89.18
N VAL A 752 -24.12 -78.59 -88.34
CA VAL A 752 -22.68 -78.38 -88.53
C VAL A 752 -21.92 -78.94 -87.34
N TYR A 753 -20.76 -79.52 -87.60
CA TYR A 753 -19.89 -80.08 -86.56
C TYR A 753 -18.42 -79.98 -86.97
N ILE A 754 -17.55 -80.03 -85.96
CA ILE A 754 -16.09 -80.00 -86.15
C ILE A 754 -15.60 -81.41 -86.48
N THR A 755 -14.79 -81.53 -87.52
CA THR A 755 -14.14 -82.79 -87.94
C THR A 755 -12.66 -82.84 -87.56
N SER A 756 -11.96 -81.71 -87.57
CA SER A 756 -10.57 -81.61 -87.09
C SER A 756 -10.30 -80.27 -86.39
N ARG A 757 -9.40 -80.31 -85.41
CA ARG A 757 -8.83 -79.15 -84.71
C ARG A 757 -7.31 -79.22 -84.84
N ASP A 758 -6.76 -78.50 -85.79
CA ASP A 758 -5.33 -78.43 -86.06
C ASP A 758 -4.70 -77.19 -85.39
N LYS A 759 -3.37 -77.12 -85.33
CA LYS A 759 -2.67 -76.03 -84.62
C LYS A 759 -2.89 -74.63 -85.21
N THR A 760 -3.23 -74.57 -86.50
CA THR A 760 -3.37 -73.32 -87.27
C THR A 760 -4.74 -73.17 -87.92
N SER A 761 -5.63 -74.16 -87.78
CA SER A 761 -6.95 -74.16 -88.42
C SER A 761 -7.89 -75.19 -87.78
N PHE A 762 -9.19 -75.08 -88.01
CA PHE A 762 -10.16 -76.11 -87.69
C PHE A 762 -11.07 -76.38 -88.89
N THR A 763 -11.51 -77.63 -89.02
CA THR A 763 -12.35 -78.07 -90.15
C THR A 763 -13.79 -78.28 -89.69
N VAL A 764 -14.72 -77.67 -90.42
CA VAL A 764 -16.16 -77.74 -90.20
C VAL A 764 -16.81 -78.53 -91.33
N GLN A 765 -17.73 -79.43 -90.99
CA GLN A 765 -18.54 -80.18 -91.93
C GLN A 765 -20.04 -79.94 -91.67
N SER A 766 -20.82 -79.78 -92.74
CA SER A 766 -22.27 -79.60 -92.71
C SER A 766 -23.02 -80.82 -93.25
N SER A 767 -24.29 -80.96 -92.86
CA SER A 767 -25.18 -81.99 -93.41
C SER A 767 -25.75 -81.66 -94.80
N VAL A 768 -25.69 -80.39 -95.20
CA VAL A 768 -26.15 -79.88 -96.49
C VAL A 768 -25.13 -78.89 -97.06
N PRO A 769 -25.02 -78.75 -98.40
CA PRO A 769 -24.13 -77.79 -99.03
C PRO A 769 -24.44 -76.34 -98.65
N ASN A 770 -23.42 -75.48 -98.60
CA ASN A 770 -23.59 -74.03 -98.45
C ASN A 770 -24.34 -73.59 -97.17
N LEU A 771 -24.12 -74.27 -96.05
CA LEU A 771 -24.77 -73.96 -94.77
C LEU A 771 -24.04 -72.80 -94.06
N PRO A 772 -24.69 -71.65 -93.79
CA PRO A 772 -24.08 -70.53 -93.06
C PRO A 772 -24.07 -70.78 -91.55
N PHE A 773 -22.93 -70.57 -90.90
CA PHE A 773 -22.74 -70.76 -89.47
C PHE A 773 -21.84 -69.68 -88.85
N THR A 774 -21.95 -69.49 -87.54
CA THR A 774 -20.95 -68.75 -86.75
C THR A 774 -20.07 -69.74 -86.00
N TRP A 775 -18.83 -69.32 -85.76
CA TRP A 775 -17.86 -70.04 -84.95
C TRP A 775 -17.33 -69.12 -83.85
N GLU A 776 -17.10 -69.69 -82.69
CA GLU A 776 -16.33 -69.09 -81.61
C GLU A 776 -15.21 -70.07 -81.22
N ILE A 777 -13.97 -69.64 -81.35
CA ILE A 777 -12.80 -70.39 -80.86
C ILE A 777 -12.43 -69.88 -79.48
N LYS A 778 -12.19 -70.78 -78.53
CA LYS A 778 -11.64 -70.47 -77.21
C LYS A 778 -10.36 -71.27 -77.00
N GLY A 779 -9.23 -70.56 -76.95
CA GLY A 779 -7.91 -71.13 -76.67
C GLY A 779 -7.37 -70.68 -75.32
N LYS A 780 -6.59 -71.53 -74.64
CA LYS A 780 -5.92 -71.15 -73.39
C LYS A 780 -4.90 -70.04 -73.68
N ARG A 781 -4.86 -69.02 -72.82
CA ARG A 781 -3.89 -67.94 -72.94
C ARG A 781 -2.48 -68.50 -72.79
N ARG A 782 -1.62 -68.12 -73.73
CA ARG A 782 -0.21 -68.55 -73.74
C ARG A 782 0.52 -68.04 -72.49
N GLY A 783 1.19 -68.95 -71.78
CA GLY A 783 1.92 -68.69 -70.53
C GLY A 783 1.09 -68.77 -69.24
N TYR A 784 -0.23 -69.01 -69.34
CA TYR A 784 -1.17 -69.11 -68.21
C TYR A 784 -2.06 -70.36 -68.34
N GLU A 785 -1.56 -71.40 -69.01
CA GLU A 785 -2.35 -72.57 -69.40
C GLU A 785 -2.80 -73.43 -68.20
N SER A 786 -2.08 -73.33 -67.07
CA SER A 786 -2.37 -74.03 -65.81
C SER A 786 -3.30 -73.26 -64.88
N ASP A 787 -3.67 -72.03 -65.22
CA ASP A 787 -4.38 -71.14 -64.32
C ASP A 787 -5.87 -71.49 -64.29
N ARG A 788 -6.33 -71.98 -63.14
CA ARG A 788 -7.73 -72.23 -62.84
C ARG A 788 -7.99 -71.88 -61.39
N LEU A 789 -8.75 -70.81 -61.13
CA LEU A 789 -9.11 -70.37 -59.77
C LEU A 789 -7.93 -70.42 -58.79
N ILE A 790 -6.81 -69.79 -59.15
CA ILE A 790 -5.58 -69.83 -58.34
C ILE A 790 -5.88 -69.31 -56.94
N LEU A 791 -5.57 -70.13 -55.93
CA LEU A 791 -5.71 -69.75 -54.53
C LEU A 791 -4.64 -68.72 -54.17
N THR A 792 -5.06 -67.60 -53.59
CA THR A 792 -4.16 -66.57 -53.05
C THR A 792 -3.74 -66.92 -51.62
N ASP A 793 -2.61 -66.39 -51.16
CA ASP A 793 -2.12 -66.61 -49.79
C ASP A 793 -3.02 -66.00 -48.70
N THR A 794 -3.96 -65.12 -49.09
CA THR A 794 -4.94 -64.49 -48.19
C THR A 794 -5.88 -65.52 -47.58
N LYS A 795 -5.91 -65.61 -46.26
CA LYS A 795 -6.77 -66.56 -45.54
C LYS A 795 -8.17 -65.98 -45.36
N TYR A 796 -9.17 -66.87 -45.30
CA TYR A 796 -10.56 -66.50 -45.06
C TYR A 796 -10.75 -65.67 -43.77
N GLU A 797 -10.03 -65.99 -42.69
CA GLU A 797 -10.09 -65.23 -41.44
C GLU A 797 -9.58 -63.79 -41.58
N GLU A 798 -8.58 -63.54 -42.43
CA GLU A 798 -8.05 -62.20 -42.70
C GLU A 798 -9.06 -61.34 -43.48
N ILE A 799 -9.84 -61.96 -44.37
CA ILE A 799 -10.91 -61.29 -45.12
C ILE A 799 -12.07 -60.92 -44.19
N LYS A 800 -12.44 -61.83 -43.29
CA LYS A 800 -13.52 -61.61 -42.32
C LYS A 800 -13.22 -60.46 -41.35
N GLU A 801 -11.97 -60.31 -40.92
CA GLU A 801 -11.54 -59.18 -40.09
C GLU A 801 -11.65 -57.83 -40.82
N ILE A 802 -11.37 -57.80 -42.13
CA ILE A 802 -11.49 -56.60 -42.97
C ILE A 802 -12.97 -56.24 -43.18
N GLU A 803 -13.82 -57.21 -43.54
CA GLU A 803 -15.26 -56.99 -43.71
C GLU A 803 -15.95 -56.56 -42.40
N GLU A 804 -15.56 -57.13 -41.24
CA GLU A 804 -16.09 -56.72 -39.93
C GLU A 804 -15.59 -55.33 -39.50
N GLN A 805 -14.46 -54.85 -40.02
CA GLN A 805 -14.00 -53.46 -39.83
C GLN A 805 -14.78 -52.49 -40.70
N ASP A 806 -14.98 -52.79 -41.98
CA ASP A 806 -15.72 -51.94 -42.92
C ASP A 806 -17.20 -51.79 -42.49
N LEU A 807 -17.83 -52.86 -41.99
CA LEU A 807 -19.19 -52.81 -41.44
C LEU A 807 -19.32 -51.93 -40.18
N LYS A 808 -18.26 -51.85 -39.35
CA LYS A 808 -18.25 -50.96 -38.17
C LYS A 808 -18.02 -49.51 -38.55
N GLU A 809 -17.37 -49.22 -39.68
CA GLU A 809 -17.22 -47.86 -40.23
C GLU A 809 -18.49 -47.38 -40.95
N GLU A 810 -19.32 -48.27 -41.50
CA GLU A 810 -20.65 -47.89 -42.02
C GLU A 810 -21.72 -47.69 -40.92
N GLU A 811 -21.57 -48.28 -39.74
CA GLU A 811 -22.49 -48.11 -38.59
C GLU A 811 -22.15 -46.91 -37.66
N ALA A 812 -21.00 -46.24 -37.86
CA ALA A 812 -20.55 -45.06 -37.08
C ALA A 812 -20.68 -43.75 -37.87
#